data_AF-A0A179BLZ6-F1
#
_entry.id   AF-A0A179BLZ6-F1
#
_cell.length_a   1.000
_cell.length_b   1.000
_cell.length_c   1.000
_cell.angle_alpha   90.00
_cell.angle_beta   90.00
_cell.angle_gamma   90.00
#
_symmetry.space_group_name_H-M   'P 1'
#
loop_
_entity.id
_entity.type
_entity.pdbx_description
1 polymer ?
#
loop_
_entity_poly.entity_id
_entity_poly.type
_entity_poly.pdbx_seq_one_letter_code
_entity_poly.pdbx_strand_id
1 'polypeptide(L)'
;MMSVWSHRPRPLHLGLFIVAYVLACGFAQSLAIVPGTGISIWPAAGLFIATLVLASRYSWPWWVLGGCLAELFSNYLWFHSPLPAAVLIYIGNALEAVAGAWLVNQTLKRPVRFETLQDVFAFVVLGAGIAPIVSATVGSATLAWFGMQSQSFATAWPLWWIGDATGVLIVAPLALVVFHSWRGKTQLSAAQWVEAGVLGLIFLGVAALSLSGYLPFAYIIMPPLLWAAVRFEFKGAAVSLALLALITALFTITGTSQFAGDPESQKHKQVMLQLFLAISAFSALIVAAISRQHQSAVLSLRQSIETLREREEELSHLVDMVPSHVWRLTPDGEPTFFNRRMVDFLGLDVVDFDKPGMSRLEALLDATVHPEDAVGFGDALRRCLLTGENFAIRYRLRRADGIYRWMSSRAEPMRDQAGRIVQWYGLCHDIDDQVHAEDAVRRSQQQLQQIIDAVPVRIWSVEPNGGSFYFNKRYQDHFRSVIADFDALGEPRIDDLLQQLVHPEDAPDIQRRLRNCFETGDGSAMRFRWREKDDVYRWAECRVEPRRDENGTVAEWYGVSLDIDDEVRALEALRNRERELSQLVDMVPAQIRRLTPEGEPVFFNKRLIDFFGLDVGDMDRPDMSRLSSVIHTLVHPDDASRLLETVHHSLASGDPFSIKYRMRRFDGAYRWVDGRAEPLRDQSGAIMQWYVISVDIDDEMRAQEALRDRERELSQLVDMVPSLLWRLNSEGTPTFFNQRLIDFLGLGIADMEKPGLSRLAALIEAAVHPDDAASLAEALNHSLVTGEGFSKQYRLRRADGVYRWVKGSAEPLRDESGGIIQWYGLSHDIDDQLRVEEALRERERSLWQLVETLPAMIDCAAPNGEPIYRSQQLRDFLGYNLEELDGTGKTRLDGTLDAGVHPDDVAGVKENYAHSLSTGEPYARRHRLRRHDGEYRWVETRAAPMRNAEGVIVQWNVICLDIDGEVHAEEDLRRAREGLARASQVASLAELSASIAHEVNQPLAAVVANSHACQRWLMAEPPNMERAQRTVERIIRDSNSAADVVSRIRALFKQSVDRRIQTTLSSIIDEARNLMADEASRRRVRMDMNVDGNLPLIAVDRIQIQQVLINLIRNGIEAMEAIAGDRVIELRVRHIGNVVQTEISDRGHGIEFPEKMFDPFFTTKENGMGMGLAICRSIVEQHGGRLWAEKNEPRGATLVFTLPIEMKAAS
;
A
#
# COMPACT_ATOMS: atom_id res chain seq x y z
N MET A 1 -38.51 -55.25 6.77
CA MET A 1 -39.40 -54.74 7.85
C MET A 1 -38.82 -54.85 9.28
N MET A 2 -37.55 -55.25 9.50
CA MET A 2 -36.99 -55.46 10.85
C MET A 2 -36.04 -54.36 11.40
N SER A 3 -35.97 -53.14 10.84
CA SER A 3 -35.06 -52.10 11.37
C SER A 3 -35.72 -50.93 12.13
N VAL A 4 -37.05 -50.81 12.14
CA VAL A 4 -37.76 -49.66 12.77
C VAL A 4 -37.63 -49.68 14.32
N TRP A 5 -37.53 -50.87 14.92
CA TRP A 5 -37.50 -51.03 16.39
C TRP A 5 -36.12 -50.80 17.03
N SER A 6 -35.07 -50.64 16.22
CA SER A 6 -33.68 -50.48 16.69
C SER A 6 -33.39 -49.10 17.33
N HIS A 7 -34.18 -48.08 17.00
CA HIS A 7 -33.97 -46.69 17.45
C HIS A 7 -34.84 -46.35 18.67
N ARG A 8 -34.63 -47.07 19.77
CA ARG A 8 -35.40 -46.90 21.01
C ARG A 8 -35.07 -45.56 21.70
N PRO A 9 -36.06 -44.72 22.05
CA PRO A 9 -35.82 -43.54 22.88
C PRO A 9 -35.39 -43.94 24.29
N ARG A 10 -34.67 -43.06 24.99
CA ARG A 10 -34.26 -43.30 26.38
C ARG A 10 -35.51 -43.58 27.24
N PRO A 11 -35.54 -44.64 28.07
CA PRO A 11 -36.73 -45.04 28.81
C PRO A 11 -37.24 -43.93 29.74
N LEU A 12 -36.33 -43.13 30.31
CA LEU A 12 -36.68 -41.96 31.11
C LEU A 12 -37.51 -40.92 30.32
N HIS A 13 -37.15 -40.64 29.06
CA HIS A 13 -37.85 -39.64 28.26
C HIS A 13 -39.24 -40.14 27.84
N LEU A 14 -39.34 -41.44 27.51
CA LEU A 14 -40.62 -42.08 27.20
C LEU A 14 -41.54 -42.10 28.43
N GLY A 15 -41.00 -42.40 29.62
CA GLY A 15 -41.76 -42.34 30.87
C GLY A 15 -42.23 -40.93 31.21
N LEU A 16 -41.38 -39.92 31.05
CA LEU A 16 -41.75 -38.51 31.25
C LEU A 16 -42.85 -38.06 30.29
N PHE A 17 -42.79 -38.47 29.01
CA PHE A 17 -43.84 -38.18 28.05
C PHE A 17 -45.18 -38.81 28.46
N ILE A 18 -45.19 -40.08 28.87
CA ILE A 18 -46.41 -40.76 29.33
C ILE A 18 -47.02 -40.02 30.53
N VAL A 19 -46.21 -39.67 31.53
CA VAL A 19 -46.67 -38.93 32.71
C VAL A 19 -47.22 -37.55 32.31
N ALA A 20 -46.48 -36.79 31.50
CA ALA A 20 -46.90 -35.48 31.04
C ALA A 20 -48.18 -35.53 30.20
N TYR A 21 -48.36 -36.56 29.38
CA TYR A 21 -49.57 -36.80 28.59
C TYR A 21 -50.78 -37.09 29.49
N VAL A 22 -50.62 -37.95 30.50
CA VAL A 22 -51.69 -38.25 31.48
C VAL A 22 -52.10 -37.00 32.28
N LEU A 23 -51.12 -36.18 32.68
CA LEU A 23 -51.39 -34.91 33.36
C LEU A 23 -52.06 -33.89 32.44
N ALA A 24 -51.66 -33.82 31.16
CA ALA A 24 -52.30 -32.98 30.14
C ALA A 24 -53.77 -33.36 29.93
N CYS A 25 -54.09 -34.66 29.87
CA CYS A 25 -55.46 -35.16 29.82
C CYS A 25 -56.26 -34.81 31.09
N GLY A 26 -55.66 -34.94 32.28
CA GLY A 26 -56.29 -34.53 33.53
C GLY A 26 -56.58 -33.03 33.60
N PHE A 27 -55.66 -32.20 33.11
CA PHE A 27 -55.87 -30.75 32.99
C PHE A 27 -57.01 -30.42 32.00
N ALA A 28 -57.03 -31.05 30.83
CA ALA A 28 -58.14 -30.92 29.88
C ALA A 28 -59.50 -31.29 30.51
N GLN A 29 -59.56 -32.37 31.29
CA GLN A 29 -60.78 -32.79 31.97
C GLN A 29 -61.20 -31.81 33.07
N SER A 30 -60.25 -31.20 33.79
CA SER A 30 -60.56 -30.16 34.78
C SER A 30 -61.16 -28.89 34.15
N LEU A 31 -60.93 -28.66 32.86
CA LEU A 31 -61.56 -27.59 32.09
C LEU A 31 -62.97 -27.93 31.57
N ALA A 32 -63.45 -29.15 31.81
CA ALA A 32 -64.76 -29.65 31.39
C ALA A 32 -65.79 -29.73 32.53
N ILE A 33 -65.53 -29.07 33.68
CA ILE A 33 -66.27 -29.24 34.96
C ILE A 33 -67.74 -28.77 34.94
N VAL A 34 -68.26 -28.23 33.83
CA VAL A 34 -69.70 -27.95 33.69
C VAL A 34 -70.39 -29.10 32.93
N PRO A 35 -71.41 -29.77 33.50
CA PRO A 35 -72.11 -30.86 32.82
C PRO A 35 -72.70 -30.41 31.48
N GLY A 36 -72.25 -31.01 30.37
CA GLY A 36 -72.77 -30.76 29.01
C GLY A 36 -71.89 -29.89 28.10
N THR A 37 -70.76 -29.37 28.57
CA THR A 37 -69.75 -28.67 27.74
C THR A 37 -68.62 -29.61 27.33
N GLY A 38 -68.16 -29.53 26.08
CA GLY A 38 -67.02 -30.31 25.59
C GLY A 38 -65.69 -29.80 26.20
N ILE A 39 -64.60 -30.50 25.93
CA ILE A 39 -63.27 -30.09 26.42
C ILE A 39 -62.84 -28.77 25.75
N SER A 40 -62.48 -27.77 26.55
CA SER A 40 -62.16 -26.42 26.04
C SER A 40 -60.78 -26.34 25.37
N ILE A 41 -59.78 -27.06 25.88
CA ILE A 41 -58.43 -27.10 25.30
C ILE A 41 -57.92 -28.53 25.45
N TRP A 42 -57.20 -29.04 24.45
CA TRP A 42 -56.58 -30.36 24.52
C TRP A 42 -55.04 -30.27 24.51
N PRO A 43 -54.39 -30.09 25.68
CA PRO A 43 -52.93 -29.94 25.78
C PRO A 43 -52.13 -31.14 25.28
N ALA A 44 -52.75 -32.33 25.31
CA ALA A 44 -52.10 -33.57 24.92
C ALA A 44 -51.69 -33.56 23.43
N ALA A 45 -52.51 -32.96 22.55
CA ALA A 45 -52.16 -32.78 21.13
C ALA A 45 -50.86 -31.96 20.96
N GLY A 46 -50.75 -30.82 21.65
CA GLY A 46 -49.55 -29.99 21.60
C GLY A 46 -48.29 -30.68 22.12
N LEU A 47 -48.40 -31.40 23.24
CA LEU A 47 -47.29 -32.18 23.79
C LEU A 47 -46.86 -33.30 22.82
N PHE A 48 -47.82 -33.97 22.18
CA PHE A 48 -47.56 -35.09 21.27
C PHE A 48 -46.88 -34.62 19.98
N ILE A 49 -47.40 -33.55 19.35
CA ILE A 49 -46.77 -32.94 18.17
C ILE A 49 -45.36 -32.46 18.49
N ALA A 50 -45.15 -31.72 19.58
CA ALA A 50 -43.82 -31.24 19.97
C ALA A 50 -42.82 -32.38 20.16
N THR A 51 -43.26 -33.49 20.76
CA THR A 51 -42.43 -34.68 20.98
C THR A 51 -42.02 -35.32 19.65
N LEU A 52 -42.95 -35.48 18.70
CA LEU A 52 -42.66 -36.07 17.39
C LEU A 52 -41.83 -35.15 16.48
N VAL A 53 -42.01 -33.83 16.59
CA VAL A 53 -41.19 -32.83 15.88
C VAL A 53 -39.72 -32.94 16.31
N LEU A 54 -39.46 -33.09 17.62
CA LEU A 54 -38.11 -33.23 18.16
C LEU A 54 -37.53 -34.65 18.00
N ALA A 55 -38.38 -35.67 17.94
CA ALA A 55 -37.96 -37.05 17.83
C ALA A 55 -37.47 -37.41 16.42
N SER A 56 -36.54 -38.37 16.36
CA SER A 56 -36.18 -39.00 15.09
C SER A 56 -37.40 -39.76 14.55
N ARG A 57 -37.66 -39.64 13.24
CA ARG A 57 -38.76 -40.35 12.56
C ARG A 57 -38.74 -41.86 12.80
N TYR A 58 -37.54 -42.44 12.99
CA TYR A 58 -37.35 -43.86 13.27
C TYR A 58 -37.81 -44.26 14.68
N SER A 59 -37.94 -43.30 15.61
CA SER A 59 -38.42 -43.53 16.97
C SER A 59 -39.91 -43.26 17.16
N TRP A 60 -40.60 -42.70 16.16
CA TRP A 60 -42.03 -42.35 16.25
C TRP A 60 -42.94 -43.51 16.71
N PRO A 61 -42.76 -44.77 16.26
CA PRO A 61 -43.60 -45.87 16.75
C PRO A 61 -43.54 -46.08 18.27
N TRP A 62 -42.39 -45.82 18.90
CA TRP A 62 -42.27 -45.91 20.36
C TRP A 62 -43.09 -44.82 21.08
N TRP A 63 -43.08 -43.60 20.55
CA TRP A 63 -43.87 -42.49 21.09
C TRP A 63 -45.37 -42.69 20.86
N VAL A 64 -45.77 -43.23 19.71
CA VAL A 64 -47.16 -43.60 19.42
C VAL A 64 -47.63 -44.77 20.29
N LEU A 65 -46.77 -45.75 20.60
CA LEU A 65 -47.15 -46.78 21.58
C LEU A 65 -47.25 -46.22 23.00
N GLY A 66 -46.32 -45.34 23.40
CA GLY A 66 -46.37 -44.64 24.68
C GLY A 66 -47.62 -43.78 24.84
N GLY A 67 -48.00 -43.05 23.80
CA GLY A 67 -49.23 -42.25 23.75
C GLY A 67 -50.49 -43.11 23.90
N CYS A 68 -50.52 -44.29 23.27
CA CYS A 68 -51.64 -45.22 23.40
C CYS A 68 -51.82 -45.69 24.84
N LEU A 69 -50.72 -46.09 25.48
CA LEU A 69 -50.73 -46.50 26.90
C LEU A 69 -51.17 -45.33 27.80
N ALA A 70 -50.67 -44.12 27.53
CA ALA A 70 -51.03 -42.92 28.27
C ALA A 70 -52.51 -42.57 28.12
N GLU A 71 -53.07 -42.66 26.91
CA GLU A 71 -54.48 -42.37 26.62
C GLU A 71 -55.39 -43.41 27.27
N LEU A 72 -55.08 -44.71 27.17
CA LEU A 72 -55.88 -45.77 27.82
C LEU A 72 -55.87 -45.63 29.34
N PHE A 73 -54.71 -45.29 29.92
CA PHE A 73 -54.60 -45.01 31.36
C PHE A 73 -55.36 -43.73 31.75
N SER A 74 -55.29 -42.69 30.92
CA SER A 74 -56.05 -41.44 31.12
C SER A 74 -57.56 -41.67 31.02
N ASN A 75 -58.01 -42.52 30.09
CA ASN A 75 -59.41 -42.90 29.99
C ASN A 75 -59.87 -43.66 31.23
N TYR A 76 -59.05 -44.56 31.78
CA TYR A 76 -59.35 -45.23 33.03
C TYR A 76 -59.43 -44.27 34.22
N LEU A 77 -58.58 -43.23 34.26
CA LEU A 77 -58.46 -42.34 35.40
C LEU A 77 -59.43 -41.14 35.37
N TRP A 78 -59.72 -40.59 34.19
CA TRP A 78 -60.38 -39.28 34.02
C TRP A 78 -61.70 -39.32 33.25
N PHE A 79 -61.79 -40.07 32.15
CA PHE A 79 -62.89 -39.95 31.19
C PHE A 79 -63.91 -41.09 31.24
N HIS A 80 -63.50 -42.29 31.66
CA HIS A 80 -64.32 -43.50 31.77
C HIS A 80 -65.18 -43.83 30.53
N SER A 81 -64.71 -43.47 29.33
CA SER A 81 -65.42 -43.76 28.08
C SER A 81 -65.32 -45.24 27.69
N PRO A 82 -66.28 -45.76 26.90
CA PRO A 82 -66.22 -47.13 26.38
C PRO A 82 -64.88 -47.39 25.68
N LEU A 83 -64.26 -48.53 25.98
CA LEU A 83 -62.91 -48.84 25.49
C LEU A 83 -62.78 -48.76 23.95
N PRO A 84 -63.75 -49.20 23.13
CA PRO A 84 -63.69 -49.00 21.68
C PRO A 84 -63.70 -47.53 21.26
N ALA A 85 -64.42 -46.67 21.98
CA ALA A 85 -64.47 -45.24 21.70
C ALA A 85 -63.15 -44.55 22.09
N ALA A 86 -62.58 -44.90 23.24
CA ALA A 86 -61.29 -44.38 23.68
C ALA A 86 -60.15 -44.73 22.70
N VAL A 87 -60.15 -45.96 22.16
CA VAL A 87 -59.18 -46.38 21.13
C VAL A 87 -59.36 -45.59 19.83
N LEU A 88 -60.60 -45.34 19.38
CA LEU A 88 -60.85 -44.58 18.16
C LEU A 88 -60.46 -43.10 18.30
N ILE A 89 -60.76 -42.48 19.45
CA ILE A 89 -60.32 -41.11 19.78
C ILE A 89 -58.80 -41.05 19.79
N TYR A 90 -58.13 -42.02 20.42
CA TYR A 90 -56.67 -42.12 20.40
C TYR A 90 -56.10 -42.18 18.98
N ILE A 91 -56.69 -43.00 18.11
CA ILE A 91 -56.25 -43.12 16.71
C ILE A 91 -56.33 -41.76 16.02
N GLY A 92 -57.39 -40.99 16.25
CA GLY A 92 -57.53 -39.61 15.76
C GLY A 92 -56.39 -38.71 16.24
N ASN A 93 -56.15 -38.66 17.55
CA ASN A 93 -55.09 -37.86 18.19
C ASN A 93 -53.68 -38.27 17.70
N ALA A 94 -53.42 -39.56 17.54
CA ALA A 94 -52.14 -40.07 17.06
C ALA A 94 -51.91 -39.73 15.58
N LEU A 95 -52.96 -39.82 14.75
CA LEU A 95 -52.88 -39.43 13.34
C LEU A 95 -52.66 -37.93 13.18
N GLU A 96 -53.35 -37.09 13.97
CA GLU A 96 -53.07 -35.65 14.06
C GLU A 96 -51.60 -35.41 14.40
N ALA A 97 -51.10 -36.04 15.47
CA ALA A 97 -49.74 -35.79 15.93
C ALA A 97 -48.69 -36.18 14.89
N VAL A 98 -48.88 -37.32 14.22
CA VAL A 98 -48.00 -37.80 13.15
C VAL A 98 -48.09 -36.91 11.91
N ALA A 99 -49.30 -36.52 11.48
CA ALA A 99 -49.49 -35.65 10.32
C ALA A 99 -48.92 -34.26 10.56
N GLY A 100 -49.20 -33.65 11.70
CA GLY A 100 -48.68 -32.34 12.09
C GLY A 100 -47.16 -32.33 12.19
N ALA A 101 -46.58 -33.33 12.87
CA ALA A 101 -45.13 -33.43 12.93
C ALA A 101 -44.50 -33.70 11.56
N TRP A 102 -45.14 -34.47 10.68
CA TRP A 102 -44.63 -34.73 9.33
C TRP A 102 -44.65 -33.46 8.47
N LEU A 103 -45.78 -32.76 8.43
CA LEU A 103 -45.94 -31.51 7.67
C LEU A 103 -44.94 -30.44 8.14
N VAL A 104 -44.82 -30.24 9.46
CA VAL A 104 -43.90 -29.26 10.05
C VAL A 104 -42.44 -29.64 9.78
N ASN A 105 -42.07 -30.91 9.88
CA ASN A 105 -40.69 -31.34 9.59
C ASN A 105 -40.33 -31.34 8.11
N GLN A 106 -41.32 -31.42 7.21
CA GLN A 106 -41.09 -31.36 5.77
C GLN A 106 -40.84 -29.92 5.30
N THR A 107 -41.55 -28.96 5.90
CA THR A 107 -41.43 -27.53 5.56
C THR A 107 -40.28 -26.85 6.29
N LEU A 108 -40.02 -27.21 7.56
CA LEU A 108 -38.98 -26.58 8.38
C LEU A 108 -37.71 -27.43 8.42
N LYS A 109 -36.54 -26.80 8.24
CA LYS A 109 -35.24 -27.48 8.38
C LYS A 109 -35.04 -27.93 9.84
N ARG A 110 -34.63 -29.19 10.06
CA ARG A 110 -34.34 -29.71 11.40
C ARG A 110 -33.00 -29.19 11.93
N PRO A 111 -32.88 -28.83 13.22
CA PRO A 111 -33.94 -28.78 14.24
C PRO A 111 -34.87 -27.57 14.04
N VAL A 112 -36.16 -27.71 14.35
CA VAL A 112 -37.13 -26.60 14.29
C VAL A 112 -36.82 -25.58 15.39
N ARG A 113 -36.45 -24.35 15.02
CA ARG A 113 -35.98 -23.31 15.97
C ARG A 113 -36.95 -22.14 16.19
N PHE A 114 -38.01 -22.00 15.38
CA PHE A 114 -38.96 -20.88 15.47
C PHE A 114 -38.27 -19.51 15.48
N GLU A 115 -37.21 -19.37 14.69
CA GLU A 115 -36.39 -18.15 14.68
C GLU A 115 -36.90 -17.13 13.66
N THR A 116 -37.68 -17.59 12.68
CA THR A 116 -38.23 -16.74 11.62
C THR A 116 -39.76 -16.68 11.65
N LEU A 117 -40.31 -15.62 11.06
CA LEU A 117 -41.76 -15.50 10.88
C LEU A 117 -42.33 -16.63 10.01
N GLN A 118 -41.57 -17.11 9.02
CA GLN A 118 -41.96 -18.27 8.20
C GLN A 118 -42.08 -19.54 9.04
N ASP A 119 -41.17 -19.78 9.99
CA ASP A 119 -41.20 -20.97 10.84
C ASP A 119 -42.45 -21.01 11.72
N VAL A 120 -42.77 -19.89 12.37
CA VAL A 120 -43.96 -19.76 13.21
C VAL A 120 -45.23 -19.86 12.37
N PHE A 121 -45.27 -19.20 11.21
CA PHE A 121 -46.45 -19.26 10.33
C PHE A 121 -46.70 -20.67 9.79
N ALA A 122 -45.66 -21.36 9.34
CA ALA A 122 -45.77 -22.74 8.88
C ALA A 122 -46.26 -23.66 10.00
N PHE A 123 -45.80 -23.47 11.24
CA PHE A 123 -46.26 -24.27 12.37
C PHE A 123 -47.70 -23.97 12.78
N VAL A 124 -48.11 -22.70 12.82
CA VAL A 124 -49.50 -22.33 13.08
C VAL A 124 -50.42 -22.95 12.03
N VAL A 125 -50.10 -22.80 10.75
CA VAL A 125 -50.96 -23.29 9.66
C VAL A 125 -50.97 -24.80 9.61
N LEU A 126 -49.80 -25.45 9.59
CA LEU A 126 -49.70 -26.90 9.37
C LEU A 126 -49.96 -27.69 10.66
N GLY A 127 -49.40 -27.25 11.78
CA GLY A 127 -49.46 -27.93 13.06
C GLY A 127 -50.75 -27.66 13.85
N ALA A 128 -51.21 -26.40 13.90
CA ALA A 128 -52.41 -26.04 14.66
C ALA A 128 -53.66 -25.79 13.79
N GLY A 129 -53.50 -25.56 12.48
CA GLY A 129 -54.63 -25.39 11.55
C GLY A 129 -55.04 -26.70 10.89
N ILE A 130 -54.14 -27.30 10.13
CA ILE A 130 -54.43 -28.45 9.26
C ILE A 130 -54.43 -29.77 10.02
N ALA A 131 -53.41 -30.06 10.84
CA ALA A 131 -53.31 -31.36 11.52
C ALA A 131 -54.53 -31.69 12.42
N PRO A 132 -55.07 -30.74 13.21
CA PRO A 132 -56.23 -31.01 14.07
C PRO A 132 -57.51 -31.39 13.33
N ILE A 133 -57.62 -31.12 12.02
CA ILE A 133 -58.76 -31.56 11.19
C ILE A 133 -58.93 -33.08 11.26
N VAL A 134 -57.82 -33.81 11.34
CA VAL A 134 -57.82 -35.28 11.39
C VAL A 134 -58.44 -35.77 12.70
N SER A 135 -57.95 -35.27 13.83
CA SER A 135 -58.47 -35.59 15.15
C SER A 135 -59.93 -35.13 15.31
N ALA A 136 -60.26 -33.89 14.95
CA ALA A 136 -61.62 -33.37 15.03
C ALA A 136 -62.63 -34.20 14.23
N THR A 137 -62.24 -34.71 13.06
CA THR A 137 -63.09 -35.56 12.23
C THR A 137 -63.30 -36.93 12.86
N VAL A 138 -62.23 -37.60 13.31
CA VAL A 138 -62.31 -38.94 13.92
C VAL A 138 -63.01 -38.88 15.28
N GLY A 139 -62.66 -37.90 16.13
CA GLY A 139 -63.24 -37.68 17.44
C GLY A 139 -64.73 -37.36 17.38
N SER A 140 -65.14 -36.43 16.50
CA SER A 140 -66.56 -36.06 16.35
C SER A 140 -67.40 -37.18 15.75
N ALA A 141 -66.85 -37.96 14.81
CA ALA A 141 -67.53 -39.15 14.29
C ALA A 141 -67.70 -40.21 15.37
N THR A 142 -66.69 -40.40 16.23
CA THR A 142 -66.73 -41.34 17.35
C THR A 142 -67.77 -40.92 18.39
N LEU A 143 -67.82 -39.63 18.76
CA LEU A 143 -68.85 -39.12 19.66
C LEU A 143 -70.27 -39.36 19.13
N ALA A 144 -70.50 -39.07 17.85
CA ALA A 144 -71.79 -39.27 17.20
C ALA A 144 -72.18 -40.76 17.10
N TRP A 145 -71.21 -41.63 16.78
CA TRP A 145 -71.44 -43.07 16.60
C TRP A 145 -71.83 -43.78 17.91
N PHE A 146 -71.21 -43.39 19.02
CA PHE A 146 -71.48 -43.98 20.34
C PHE A 146 -72.54 -43.21 21.15
N GLY A 147 -73.18 -42.19 20.58
CA GLY A 147 -74.21 -41.39 21.24
C GLY A 147 -73.72 -40.65 22.49
N MET A 148 -72.43 -40.34 22.57
CA MET A 148 -71.81 -39.73 23.75
C MET A 148 -72.14 -38.24 23.83
N GLN A 149 -72.48 -37.75 25.02
CA GLN A 149 -72.75 -36.33 25.33
C GLN A 149 -73.87 -35.67 24.48
N SER A 150 -74.75 -36.47 23.85
CA SER A 150 -75.88 -35.97 23.02
C SER A 150 -75.46 -34.96 21.93
N GLN A 151 -74.23 -35.07 21.42
CA GLN A 151 -73.72 -34.17 20.38
C GLN A 151 -73.84 -34.78 18.98
N SER A 152 -74.16 -33.94 17.99
CA SER A 152 -74.08 -34.30 16.58
C SER A 152 -72.67 -34.02 16.04
N PHE A 153 -72.29 -34.67 14.94
CA PHE A 153 -71.01 -34.43 14.27
C PHE A 153 -70.78 -32.93 13.98
N ALA A 154 -71.79 -32.25 13.43
CA ALA A 154 -71.71 -30.83 13.05
C ALA A 154 -71.52 -29.89 14.25
N THR A 155 -72.01 -30.27 15.43
CA THR A 155 -71.87 -29.48 16.66
C THR A 155 -70.55 -29.75 17.39
N ALA A 156 -70.03 -30.98 17.32
CA ALA A 156 -68.79 -31.37 18.00
C ALA A 156 -67.54 -30.94 17.23
N TRP A 157 -67.58 -31.02 15.90
CA TRP A 157 -66.42 -30.79 15.04
C TRP A 157 -65.70 -29.45 15.23
N PRO A 158 -66.39 -28.28 15.20
CA PRO A 158 -65.70 -26.99 15.34
C PRO A 158 -65.11 -26.79 16.74
N LEU A 159 -65.79 -27.27 17.79
CA LEU A 159 -65.31 -27.16 19.17
C LEU A 159 -64.08 -28.05 19.41
N TRP A 160 -64.08 -29.24 18.80
CA TRP A 160 -62.95 -30.17 18.85
C TRP A 160 -61.74 -29.61 18.11
N TRP A 161 -61.94 -29.12 16.89
CA TRP A 161 -60.87 -28.53 16.08
C TRP A 161 -60.19 -27.35 16.77
N ILE A 162 -60.97 -26.41 17.32
CA ILE A 162 -60.40 -25.24 18.01
C ILE A 162 -59.73 -25.67 19.33
N GLY A 163 -60.28 -26.66 20.04
CA GLY A 163 -59.71 -27.21 21.27
C GLY A 163 -58.32 -27.84 21.07
N ASP A 164 -58.17 -28.65 20.03
CA ASP A 164 -56.90 -29.26 19.63
C ASP A 164 -55.92 -28.19 19.12
N ALA A 165 -56.37 -27.31 18.22
CA ALA A 165 -55.57 -26.19 17.70
C ALA A 165 -54.99 -25.31 18.82
N THR A 166 -55.81 -24.96 19.81
CA THR A 166 -55.39 -24.15 20.97
C THR A 166 -54.42 -24.91 21.85
N GLY A 167 -54.63 -26.22 22.04
CA GLY A 167 -53.70 -27.10 22.73
C GLY A 167 -52.33 -27.13 22.06
N VAL A 168 -52.29 -27.21 20.73
CA VAL A 168 -51.06 -27.15 19.94
C VAL A 168 -50.37 -25.79 20.07
N LEU A 169 -51.09 -24.67 19.93
CA LEU A 169 -50.52 -23.32 19.97
C LEU A 169 -49.96 -22.93 21.35
N ILE A 170 -50.43 -23.52 22.43
CA ILE A 170 -49.99 -23.17 23.79
C ILE A 170 -48.94 -24.15 24.30
N VAL A 171 -49.20 -25.45 24.18
CA VAL A 171 -48.42 -26.48 24.87
C VAL A 171 -47.23 -26.92 24.04
N ALA A 172 -47.34 -26.95 22.71
CA ALA A 172 -46.21 -27.33 21.88
C ALA A 172 -45.04 -26.33 22.00
N PRO A 173 -45.23 -24.99 21.90
CA PRO A 173 -44.16 -24.03 22.13
C PRO A 173 -43.52 -24.15 23.51
N LEU A 174 -44.33 -24.34 24.56
CA LEU A 174 -43.82 -24.54 25.92
C LEU A 174 -42.97 -25.80 26.03
N ALA A 175 -43.45 -26.93 25.50
CA ALA A 175 -42.70 -28.19 25.49
C ALA A 175 -41.36 -28.03 24.75
N LEU A 176 -41.37 -27.35 23.60
CA LEU A 176 -40.16 -27.04 22.83
C LEU A 176 -39.16 -26.18 23.63
N VAL A 177 -39.63 -25.16 24.34
CA VAL A 177 -38.78 -24.33 25.24
C VAL A 177 -38.18 -25.17 26.37
N VAL A 178 -38.98 -26.02 27.02
CA VAL A 178 -38.51 -26.90 28.09
C VAL A 178 -37.46 -27.87 27.57
N PHE A 179 -37.70 -28.52 26.42
CA PHE A 179 -36.74 -29.45 25.84
C PHE A 179 -35.45 -28.78 25.35
N HIS A 180 -35.53 -27.58 24.78
CA HIS A 180 -34.35 -26.82 24.37
C HIS A 180 -33.55 -26.29 25.57
N SER A 181 -34.22 -25.79 26.61
CA SER A 181 -33.56 -25.33 27.85
C SER A 181 -32.89 -26.46 28.61
N TRP A 182 -33.44 -27.67 28.61
CA TRP A 182 -32.82 -28.84 29.24
C TRP A 182 -31.54 -29.29 28.53
N ARG A 183 -31.38 -28.97 27.23
CA ARG A 183 -30.18 -29.28 26.43
C ARG A 183 -29.16 -28.14 26.38
N GLY A 184 -29.51 -26.92 26.79
CA GLY A 184 -28.68 -25.72 26.63
C GLY A 184 -28.25 -25.07 27.95
N LYS A 185 -27.03 -24.56 28.03
CA LYS A 185 -26.52 -23.74 29.16
C LYS A 185 -26.89 -22.25 28.97
N THR A 186 -28.16 -21.91 28.79
CA THR A 186 -28.54 -20.48 28.74
C THR A 186 -28.69 -19.93 30.14
N GLN A 187 -27.75 -19.09 30.59
CA GLN A 187 -27.84 -18.34 31.84
C GLN A 187 -28.38 -16.94 31.55
N LEU A 188 -29.51 -16.57 32.17
CA LEU A 188 -29.99 -15.19 32.19
C LEU A 188 -29.13 -14.37 33.17
N SER A 189 -28.83 -13.13 32.81
CA SER A 189 -28.14 -12.19 33.71
C SER A 189 -29.03 -11.82 34.91
N ALA A 190 -28.43 -11.37 36.01
CA ALA A 190 -29.18 -10.95 37.20
C ALA A 190 -30.21 -9.84 36.90
N ALA A 191 -29.87 -8.90 36.00
CA ALA A 191 -30.79 -7.85 35.54
C ALA A 191 -31.99 -8.41 34.77
N GLN A 192 -31.77 -9.38 33.88
CA GLN A 192 -32.84 -10.04 33.13
C GLN A 192 -33.76 -10.86 34.04
N TRP A 193 -33.24 -11.44 35.13
CA TRP A 193 -34.05 -12.13 36.14
C TRP A 193 -34.96 -11.17 36.91
N VAL A 194 -34.44 -10.01 37.32
CA VAL A 194 -35.25 -8.98 38.00
C VAL A 194 -36.34 -8.48 37.06
N GLU A 195 -35.99 -8.18 35.81
CA GLU A 195 -36.94 -7.74 34.80
C GLU A 195 -38.02 -8.81 34.52
N ALA A 196 -37.64 -10.08 34.39
CA ALA A 196 -38.58 -11.19 34.23
C ALA A 196 -39.52 -11.31 35.45
N GLY A 197 -39.01 -11.10 36.66
CA GLY A 197 -39.80 -11.10 37.89
C GLY A 197 -40.83 -9.98 37.93
N VAL A 198 -40.42 -8.75 37.61
CA VAL A 198 -41.34 -7.59 37.56
C VAL A 198 -42.40 -7.77 36.48
N LEU A 199 -41.98 -8.16 35.27
CA LEU A 199 -42.91 -8.40 34.17
C LEU A 199 -43.89 -9.54 34.49
N GLY A 200 -43.40 -10.60 35.14
CA GLY A 200 -44.21 -11.71 35.61
C GLY A 200 -45.28 -11.27 36.63
N LEU A 201 -44.93 -10.42 37.60
CA LEU A 201 -45.89 -9.88 38.57
C LEU A 201 -46.97 -9.02 37.91
N ILE A 202 -46.58 -8.15 36.97
CA ILE A 202 -47.52 -7.33 36.19
C ILE A 202 -48.46 -8.24 35.39
N PHE A 203 -47.91 -9.24 34.69
CA PHE A 203 -48.68 -10.18 33.90
C PHE A 203 -49.69 -10.95 34.76
N LEU A 204 -49.25 -11.51 35.90
CA LEU A 204 -50.11 -12.26 36.82
C LEU A 204 -51.22 -11.38 37.42
N GLY A 205 -50.88 -10.15 37.84
CA GLY A 205 -51.85 -9.21 38.40
C GLY A 205 -52.92 -8.80 37.39
N VAL A 206 -52.50 -8.45 36.17
CA VAL A 206 -53.43 -8.11 35.08
C VAL A 206 -54.26 -9.32 34.65
N ALA A 207 -53.68 -10.52 34.62
CA ALA A 207 -54.40 -11.77 34.33
C ALA A 207 -55.54 -12.01 35.33
N ALA A 208 -55.22 -11.95 36.62
CA ALA A 208 -56.19 -12.18 37.67
C ALA A 208 -57.31 -11.14 37.67
N LEU A 209 -56.99 -9.85 37.49
CA LEU A 209 -57.98 -8.76 37.45
C LEU A 209 -58.86 -8.80 36.19
N SER A 210 -58.27 -9.13 35.04
CA SER A 210 -58.99 -9.24 33.77
C SER A 210 -59.93 -10.45 33.74
N LEU A 211 -59.45 -11.60 34.22
CA LEU A 211 -60.21 -12.85 34.14
C LEU A 211 -61.29 -12.95 35.22
N SER A 212 -61.13 -12.31 36.38
CA SER A 212 -62.13 -12.27 37.46
C SER A 212 -63.37 -11.41 37.17
N GLY A 213 -63.45 -10.78 35.98
CA GLY A 213 -64.57 -9.93 35.59
C GLY A 213 -64.56 -8.53 36.21
N TYR A 214 -63.53 -8.18 37.01
CA TYR A 214 -63.33 -6.82 37.55
C TYR A 214 -63.01 -5.80 36.45
N LEU A 215 -62.35 -6.23 35.38
CA LEU A 215 -62.14 -5.43 34.18
C LEU A 215 -63.06 -5.92 33.05
N PRO A 216 -63.66 -5.00 32.26
CA PRO A 216 -64.65 -5.36 31.24
C PRO A 216 -64.07 -6.00 29.96
N PHE A 217 -62.74 -6.21 29.88
CA PHE A 217 -62.08 -6.68 28.64
C PHE A 217 -60.98 -7.71 28.91
N ALA A 218 -61.21 -8.97 28.51
CA ALA A 218 -60.22 -10.05 28.50
C ALA A 218 -58.87 -9.65 27.85
N TYR A 219 -58.92 -8.84 26.79
CA TYR A 219 -57.76 -8.45 25.98
C TYR A 219 -56.80 -7.47 26.66
N ILE A 220 -57.10 -6.96 27.86
CA ILE A 220 -56.17 -6.12 28.64
C ILE A 220 -54.88 -6.89 29.01
N ILE A 221 -54.88 -8.22 28.95
CA ILE A 221 -53.65 -9.01 29.12
C ILE A 221 -52.73 -8.98 27.88
N MET A 222 -53.19 -8.51 26.71
CA MET A 222 -52.38 -8.49 25.50
C MET A 222 -51.09 -7.67 25.64
N PRO A 223 -51.10 -6.41 26.15
CA PRO A 223 -49.88 -5.63 26.28
C PRO A 223 -48.77 -6.31 27.11
N PRO A 224 -49.01 -6.84 28.34
CA PRO A 224 -47.96 -7.53 29.09
C PRO A 224 -47.57 -8.88 28.43
N LEU A 225 -48.50 -9.58 27.77
CA LEU A 225 -48.20 -10.78 26.99
C LEU A 225 -47.24 -10.49 25.82
N LEU A 226 -47.54 -9.45 25.04
CA LEU A 226 -46.73 -9.02 23.91
C LEU A 226 -45.40 -8.43 24.39
N TRP A 227 -45.36 -7.74 25.53
CA TRP A 227 -44.12 -7.27 26.12
C TRP A 227 -43.21 -8.45 26.50
N ALA A 228 -43.76 -9.52 27.08
CA ALA A 228 -42.99 -10.74 27.34
C ALA A 228 -42.47 -11.38 26.04
N ALA A 229 -43.28 -11.39 24.98
CA ALA A 229 -42.90 -11.89 23.67
C ALA A 229 -41.81 -11.05 22.98
N VAL A 230 -41.83 -9.73 23.12
CA VAL A 230 -40.79 -8.84 22.58
C VAL A 230 -39.49 -9.00 23.35
N ARG A 231 -39.58 -9.01 24.69
CA ARG A 231 -38.41 -8.90 25.57
C ARG A 231 -37.67 -10.21 25.79
N PHE A 232 -38.42 -11.30 25.96
CA PHE A 232 -37.87 -12.64 26.19
C PHE A 232 -38.14 -13.59 25.02
N GLU A 233 -38.50 -13.01 23.86
CA GLU A 233 -38.69 -13.71 22.59
C GLU A 233 -39.66 -14.90 22.72
N PHE A 234 -39.35 -16.01 22.05
CA PHE A 234 -40.15 -17.23 22.05
C PHE A 234 -40.34 -17.84 23.46
N LYS A 235 -39.32 -17.73 24.33
CA LYS A 235 -39.42 -18.24 25.71
C LYS A 235 -40.43 -17.45 26.53
N GLY A 236 -40.40 -16.12 26.41
CA GLY A 236 -41.35 -15.21 27.06
C GLY A 236 -42.78 -15.47 26.62
N ALA A 237 -43.00 -15.58 25.31
CA ALA A 237 -44.31 -15.89 24.74
C ALA A 237 -44.84 -17.24 25.24
N ALA A 238 -44.06 -18.31 25.13
CA ALA A 238 -44.50 -19.65 25.52
C ALA A 238 -44.84 -19.78 27.02
N VAL A 239 -44.01 -19.21 27.90
CA VAL A 239 -44.25 -19.25 29.36
C VAL A 239 -45.49 -18.42 29.72
N SER A 240 -45.63 -17.22 29.15
CA SER A 240 -46.76 -16.34 29.44
C SER A 240 -48.08 -16.91 28.93
N LEU A 241 -48.08 -17.56 27.76
CA LEU A 241 -49.27 -18.26 27.24
C LEU A 241 -49.68 -19.45 28.09
N ALA A 242 -48.71 -20.22 28.59
CA ALA A 242 -48.98 -21.34 29.49
C ALA A 242 -49.55 -20.86 30.83
N LEU A 243 -48.99 -19.78 31.40
CA LEU A 243 -49.52 -19.14 32.60
C LEU A 243 -50.92 -18.57 32.36
N LEU A 244 -51.15 -17.95 31.21
CA LEU A 244 -52.48 -17.45 30.82
C LEU A 244 -53.49 -18.59 30.78
N ALA A 245 -53.17 -19.70 30.13
CA ALA A 245 -54.03 -20.87 30.05
C ALA A 245 -54.32 -21.46 31.43
N LEU A 246 -53.31 -21.55 32.31
CA LEU A 246 -53.44 -22.07 33.67
C LEU A 246 -54.32 -21.17 34.55
N ILE A 247 -54.10 -19.86 34.52
CA ILE A 247 -54.90 -18.89 35.29
C ILE A 247 -56.33 -18.90 34.76
N THR A 248 -56.50 -18.90 33.44
CA THR A 248 -57.83 -18.96 32.84
C THR A 248 -58.56 -20.24 33.25
N ALA A 249 -57.86 -21.39 33.33
CA ALA A 249 -58.42 -22.62 33.85
C ALA A 249 -58.86 -22.49 35.32
N LEU A 250 -57.99 -21.98 36.20
CA LEU A 250 -58.29 -21.82 37.62
C LEU A 250 -59.51 -20.92 37.88
N PHE A 251 -59.59 -19.79 37.20
CA PHE A 251 -60.73 -18.86 37.32
C PHE A 251 -62.01 -19.45 36.72
N THR A 252 -61.89 -20.26 35.66
CA THR A 252 -63.05 -20.92 35.04
C THR A 252 -63.62 -22.03 35.94
N ILE A 253 -62.75 -22.82 36.57
CA ILE A 253 -63.14 -23.88 37.53
C ILE A 253 -63.83 -23.29 38.77
N THR A 254 -63.34 -22.15 39.27
CA THR A 254 -63.92 -21.47 40.43
C THR A 254 -65.22 -20.71 40.11
N GLY A 255 -65.63 -20.66 38.83
CA GLY A 255 -66.82 -19.93 38.39
C GLY A 255 -66.68 -18.41 38.41
N THR A 256 -65.48 -17.89 38.68
CA THR A 256 -65.20 -16.45 38.78
C THR A 256 -64.71 -15.85 37.46
N SER A 257 -64.46 -16.68 36.46
CA SER A 257 -64.05 -16.27 35.11
C SER A 257 -65.17 -15.54 34.38
N GLN A 258 -64.82 -14.50 33.61
CA GLN A 258 -65.72 -13.90 32.61
C GLN A 258 -66.23 -14.91 31.56
N PHE A 259 -65.53 -16.04 31.41
CA PHE A 259 -65.90 -17.15 30.54
C PHE A 259 -66.74 -18.23 31.23
N ALA A 260 -67.11 -18.07 32.51
CA ALA A 260 -68.03 -18.96 33.22
C ALA A 260 -69.50 -18.45 33.12
N GLY A 261 -70.50 -19.33 33.00
CA GLY A 261 -71.91 -18.93 32.81
C GLY A 261 -72.99 -19.97 33.15
N ASP A 262 -74.24 -19.63 32.86
CA ASP A 262 -75.41 -20.49 32.97
C ASP A 262 -75.51 -21.50 31.79
N PRO A 263 -76.14 -22.68 31.96
CA PRO A 263 -76.13 -23.77 30.98
C PRO A 263 -76.51 -23.39 29.53
N GLU A 264 -77.32 -22.35 29.33
CA GLU A 264 -77.71 -21.85 28.01
C GLU A 264 -76.63 -20.97 27.33
N SER A 265 -75.83 -20.20 28.09
CA SER A 265 -74.74 -19.36 27.53
C SER A 265 -73.38 -20.06 27.45
N GLN A 266 -73.26 -21.25 28.07
CA GLN A 266 -72.00 -21.99 28.21
C GLN A 266 -71.27 -22.28 26.89
N LYS A 267 -71.99 -22.70 25.84
CA LYS A 267 -71.35 -22.97 24.52
C LYS A 267 -70.72 -21.72 23.91
N HIS A 268 -71.40 -20.58 24.00
CA HIS A 268 -70.87 -19.31 23.50
C HIS A 268 -69.64 -18.87 24.29
N LYS A 269 -69.66 -19.02 25.62
CA LYS A 269 -68.52 -18.67 26.48
C LYS A 269 -67.31 -19.60 26.29
N GLN A 270 -67.55 -20.89 26.02
CA GLN A 270 -66.50 -21.84 25.64
C GLN A 270 -65.82 -21.43 24.33
N VAL A 271 -66.59 -21.07 23.31
CA VAL A 271 -66.04 -20.57 22.04
C VAL A 271 -65.26 -19.26 22.26
N MET A 272 -65.76 -18.35 23.10
CA MET A 272 -65.05 -17.11 23.42
C MET A 272 -63.72 -17.36 24.14
N LEU A 273 -63.67 -18.31 25.09
CA LEU A 273 -62.45 -18.73 25.78
C LEU A 273 -61.43 -19.31 24.79
N GLN A 274 -61.88 -20.22 23.94
CA GLN A 274 -61.06 -20.86 22.92
C GLN A 274 -60.49 -19.85 21.92
N LEU A 275 -61.32 -18.93 21.41
CA LEU A 275 -60.87 -17.87 20.51
C LEU A 275 -59.93 -16.89 21.21
N PHE A 276 -60.21 -16.51 22.46
CA PHE A 276 -59.33 -15.65 23.23
C PHE A 276 -57.93 -16.25 23.35
N LEU A 277 -57.82 -17.53 23.75
CA LEU A 277 -56.54 -18.20 23.90
C LEU A 277 -55.83 -18.44 22.56
N ALA A 278 -56.55 -18.83 21.51
CA ALA A 278 -55.99 -19.02 20.18
C ALA A 278 -55.44 -17.70 19.59
N ILE A 279 -56.20 -16.61 19.68
CA ILE A 279 -55.76 -15.28 19.22
C ILE A 279 -54.57 -14.77 20.05
N SER A 280 -54.61 -14.98 21.37
CA SER A 280 -53.50 -14.64 22.26
C SER A 280 -52.22 -15.37 21.87
N ALA A 281 -52.33 -16.69 21.65
CA ALA A 281 -51.20 -17.53 21.29
C ALA A 281 -50.63 -17.17 19.92
N PHE A 282 -51.50 -17.01 18.92
CA PHE A 282 -51.11 -16.59 17.58
C PHE A 282 -50.36 -15.24 17.59
N SER A 283 -50.94 -14.24 18.27
CA SER A 283 -50.37 -12.89 18.32
C SER A 283 -49.02 -12.86 19.03
N ALA A 284 -48.92 -13.53 20.19
CA ALA A 284 -47.68 -13.58 20.97
C ALA A 284 -46.54 -14.32 20.24
N LEU A 285 -46.84 -15.43 19.55
CA LEU A 285 -45.85 -16.21 18.81
C LEU A 285 -45.33 -15.44 17.58
N ILE A 286 -46.20 -14.72 16.87
CA ILE A 286 -45.78 -13.88 15.73
C ILE A 286 -44.87 -12.74 16.21
N VAL A 287 -45.28 -12.02 17.25
CA VAL A 287 -44.49 -10.90 17.78
C VAL A 287 -43.13 -11.38 18.29
N ALA A 288 -43.08 -12.55 18.94
CA ALA A 288 -41.82 -13.17 19.34
C ALA A 288 -40.89 -13.46 18.15
N ALA A 289 -41.43 -13.98 17.04
CA ALA A 289 -40.65 -14.25 15.83
C ALA A 289 -40.12 -12.97 15.16
N ILE A 290 -40.95 -11.94 15.05
CA ILE A 290 -40.55 -10.64 14.48
C ILE A 290 -39.43 -10.02 15.33
N SER A 291 -39.58 -10.03 16.67
CA SER A 291 -38.57 -9.50 17.58
C SER A 291 -37.23 -10.23 17.43
N ARG A 292 -37.26 -11.57 17.37
CA ARG A 292 -36.06 -12.40 17.19
C ARG A 292 -35.35 -12.14 15.86
N GLN A 293 -36.11 -12.02 14.78
CA GLN A 293 -35.59 -11.76 13.44
C GLN A 293 -34.95 -10.36 13.36
N HIS A 294 -35.57 -9.36 13.99
CA HIS A 294 -35.04 -8.00 14.04
C HIS A 294 -33.73 -7.92 14.85
N GLN A 295 -33.66 -8.54 16.03
CA GLN A 295 -32.43 -8.54 16.83
C GLN A 295 -31.26 -9.24 16.14
N SER A 296 -31.53 -10.35 15.45
CA SER A 296 -30.51 -11.06 14.67
C SER A 296 -29.95 -10.18 13.54
N ALA A 297 -30.80 -9.43 12.84
CA ALA A 297 -30.39 -8.51 11.78
C ALA A 297 -29.57 -7.32 12.29
N VAL A 298 -29.90 -6.79 13.48
CA VAL A 298 -29.13 -5.71 14.11
C VAL A 298 -27.74 -6.21 14.55
N LEU A 299 -27.65 -7.43 15.07
CA LEU A 299 -26.38 -8.05 15.45
C LEU A 299 -25.48 -8.30 14.24
N SER A 300 -26.03 -8.83 13.15
CA SER A 300 -25.25 -9.03 11.92
C SER A 300 -24.76 -7.69 11.36
N LEU A 301 -25.58 -6.63 11.41
CA LEU A 301 -25.17 -5.30 10.97
C LEU A 301 -24.00 -4.76 11.80
N ARG A 302 -24.03 -4.94 13.13
CA ARG A 302 -22.92 -4.54 14.00
C ARG A 302 -21.64 -5.32 13.69
N GLN A 303 -21.75 -6.64 13.50
CA GLN A 303 -20.59 -7.47 13.14
C GLN A 303 -20.00 -7.06 11.79
N SER A 304 -20.82 -6.72 10.80
CA SER A 304 -20.36 -6.20 9.50
C SER A 304 -19.65 -4.84 9.63
N ILE A 305 -20.15 -3.95 10.49
CA ILE A 305 -19.48 -2.66 10.76
C ILE A 305 -18.13 -2.88 11.45
N GLU A 306 -18.06 -3.83 12.38
CA GLU A 306 -16.85 -4.14 13.13
C GLU A 306 -15.79 -4.80 12.24
N THR A 307 -16.17 -5.74 11.38
CA THR A 307 -15.27 -6.32 10.35
C THR A 307 -14.79 -5.29 9.34
N LEU A 308 -15.63 -4.33 8.94
CA LEU A 308 -15.19 -3.22 8.09
C LEU A 308 -14.15 -2.33 8.79
N ARG A 309 -14.31 -2.07 10.09
CA ARG A 309 -13.33 -1.33 10.89
C ARG A 309 -12.01 -2.08 11.04
N GLU A 310 -12.07 -3.37 11.38
CA GLU A 310 -10.86 -4.20 11.49
C GLU A 310 -10.11 -4.25 10.16
N ARG A 311 -10.83 -4.31 9.03
CA ARG A 311 -10.20 -4.29 7.70
C ARG A 311 -9.62 -2.93 7.33
N GLU A 312 -10.25 -1.83 7.74
CA GLU A 312 -9.73 -0.46 7.57
C GLU A 312 -8.43 -0.27 8.39
N GLU A 313 -8.40 -0.76 9.64
CA GLU A 313 -7.20 -0.75 10.47
C GLU A 313 -6.08 -1.62 9.87
N GLU A 314 -6.38 -2.84 9.41
CA GLU A 314 -5.40 -3.72 8.78
C GLU A 314 -4.79 -3.09 7.52
N LEU A 315 -5.60 -2.47 6.67
CA LEU A 315 -5.13 -1.73 5.49
C LEU A 315 -4.24 -0.53 5.87
N SER A 316 -4.61 0.21 6.92
CA SER A 316 -3.77 1.31 7.44
C SER A 316 -2.40 0.79 7.92
N HIS A 317 -2.38 -0.34 8.63
CA HIS A 317 -1.15 -1.00 9.07
C HIS A 317 -0.27 -1.45 7.89
N LEU A 318 -0.86 -1.99 6.82
CA LEU A 318 -0.10 -2.39 5.61
C LEU A 318 0.54 -1.18 4.92
N VAL A 319 -0.14 -0.04 4.85
CA VAL A 319 0.40 1.20 4.27
C VAL A 319 1.54 1.79 5.12
N ASP A 320 1.47 1.65 6.44
CA ASP A 320 2.54 2.07 7.35
C ASP A 320 3.80 1.19 7.26
N MET A 321 3.68 -0.05 6.79
CA MET A 321 4.81 -0.96 6.56
C MET A 321 5.57 -0.66 5.27
N VAL A 322 5.04 0.19 4.37
CA VAL A 322 5.72 0.58 3.13
C VAL A 322 6.98 1.37 3.49
N PRO A 323 8.17 1.00 2.99
CA PRO A 323 9.42 1.69 3.30
C PRO A 323 9.57 3.01 2.52
N SER A 324 8.51 3.80 2.43
CA SER A 324 8.46 5.12 1.78
C SER A 324 7.51 6.04 2.53
N HIS A 325 7.63 7.35 2.31
CA HIS A 325 6.67 8.32 2.85
C HIS A 325 5.50 8.40 1.89
N VAL A 326 4.31 8.01 2.33
CA VAL A 326 3.12 7.86 1.47
C VAL A 326 2.10 8.94 1.83
N TRP A 327 1.49 9.50 0.79
CA TRP A 327 0.48 10.54 0.92
C TRP A 327 -0.65 10.37 -0.09
N ARG A 328 -1.83 10.90 0.23
CA ARG A 328 -3.01 10.85 -0.63
C ARG A 328 -3.65 12.22 -0.78
N LEU A 329 -3.98 12.60 -2.01
CA LEU A 329 -4.68 13.85 -2.31
C LEU A 329 -6.08 13.59 -2.91
N THR A 330 -6.99 14.55 -2.75
CA THR A 330 -8.25 14.63 -3.51
C THR A 330 -7.98 14.86 -5.00
N PRO A 331 -8.98 14.71 -5.91
CA PRO A 331 -8.83 15.05 -7.32
C PRO A 331 -8.32 16.47 -7.56
N ASP A 332 -8.68 17.41 -6.66
CA ASP A 332 -8.32 18.82 -6.72
C ASP A 332 -6.95 19.12 -6.08
N GLY A 333 -6.26 18.11 -5.53
CA GLY A 333 -4.92 18.24 -4.98
C GLY A 333 -4.83 18.47 -3.47
N GLU A 334 -5.95 18.42 -2.74
CA GLU A 334 -5.93 18.63 -1.28
C GLU A 334 -5.47 17.38 -0.53
N PRO A 335 -4.51 17.49 0.41
CA PRO A 335 -4.06 16.35 1.20
C PRO A 335 -5.15 15.80 2.12
N THR A 336 -5.27 14.48 2.14
CA THR A 336 -6.30 13.74 2.90
C THR A 336 -5.72 12.65 3.80
N PHE A 337 -4.48 12.23 3.57
CA PHE A 337 -3.84 11.19 4.37
C PHE A 337 -2.32 11.25 4.23
N PHE A 338 -1.61 11.03 5.34
CA PHE A 338 -0.18 10.72 5.41
C PHE A 338 -0.01 9.42 6.17
N ASN A 339 0.88 8.54 5.68
CA ASN A 339 1.27 7.37 6.47
C ASN A 339 2.13 7.78 7.66
N ARG A 340 2.26 6.90 8.64
CA ARG A 340 2.96 7.19 9.89
C ARG A 340 4.40 7.66 9.68
N ARG A 341 5.08 7.09 8.68
CA ARG A 341 6.45 7.49 8.32
C ARG A 341 6.54 8.93 7.83
N MET A 342 5.57 9.37 7.02
CA MET A 342 5.47 10.76 6.55
C MET A 342 5.20 11.72 7.71
N VAL A 343 4.31 11.35 8.63
CA VAL A 343 4.03 12.14 9.84
C VAL A 343 5.28 12.22 10.74
N ASP A 344 5.98 11.12 10.96
CA ASP A 344 7.22 11.10 11.76
C ASP A 344 8.35 11.92 11.12
N PHE A 345 8.44 11.92 9.78
CA PHE A 345 9.43 12.70 9.04
C PHE A 345 9.13 14.20 9.08
N LEU A 346 7.88 14.61 8.87
CA LEU A 346 7.48 16.02 8.86
C LEU A 346 7.28 16.60 10.26
N GLY A 347 6.91 15.77 11.23
CA GLY A 347 6.44 16.19 12.56
C GLY A 347 5.05 16.84 12.53
N LEU A 348 4.32 16.70 11.43
CA LEU A 348 3.00 17.31 11.17
C LEU A 348 2.11 16.31 10.43
N ASP A 349 0.83 16.24 10.80
CA ASP A 349 -0.19 15.44 10.12
C ASP A 349 -1.10 16.34 9.25
N VAL A 350 -1.91 15.74 8.37
CA VAL A 350 -2.82 16.44 7.44
C VAL A 350 -3.71 17.47 8.14
N VAL A 351 -4.17 17.14 9.35
CA VAL A 351 -5.04 18.02 10.16
C VAL A 351 -4.35 19.30 10.63
N ASP A 352 -3.02 19.30 10.75
CA ASP A 352 -2.26 20.48 11.18
C ASP A 352 -2.20 21.57 10.08
N PHE A 353 -2.60 21.23 8.86
CA PHE A 353 -2.65 22.12 7.71
C PHE A 353 -4.03 22.77 7.49
N ASP A 354 -5.01 22.52 8.36
CA ASP A 354 -6.31 23.21 8.35
C ASP A 354 -6.19 24.67 8.86
N LYS A 355 -5.82 25.59 7.97
CA LYS A 355 -5.71 27.03 8.27
C LYS A 355 -6.88 27.83 7.70
N PRO A 356 -7.52 28.75 8.47
CA PRO A 356 -8.61 29.57 7.96
C PRO A 356 -8.17 30.46 6.78
N GLY A 357 -8.85 30.33 5.64
CA GLY A 357 -8.59 31.16 4.45
C GLY A 357 -7.43 30.70 3.56
N MET A 358 -6.85 29.54 3.81
CA MET A 358 -5.77 28.93 3.01
C MET A 358 -6.12 27.46 2.73
N SER A 359 -5.76 26.95 1.56
CA SER A 359 -5.94 25.53 1.24
C SER A 359 -4.93 24.67 2.02
N ARG A 360 -5.25 23.40 2.34
CA ARG A 360 -4.31 22.53 3.07
C ARG A 360 -3.05 22.30 2.25
N LEU A 361 -3.20 22.21 0.93
CA LEU A 361 -2.08 22.11 0.00
C LEU A 361 -1.17 23.35 0.09
N GLU A 362 -1.72 24.56 0.05
CA GLU A 362 -0.94 25.80 0.18
C GLU A 362 -0.21 25.89 1.52
N ALA A 363 -0.88 25.54 2.61
CA ALA A 363 -0.29 25.51 3.95
C ALA A 363 0.85 24.48 4.07
N LEU A 364 0.71 23.34 3.39
CA LEU A 364 1.74 22.31 3.34
C LEU A 364 2.97 22.76 2.57
N LEU A 365 2.79 23.39 1.40
CA LEU A 365 3.89 23.90 0.57
C LEU A 365 4.73 24.92 1.33
N ASP A 366 4.09 25.89 1.98
CA ASP A 366 4.74 26.95 2.75
C ASP A 366 5.53 26.42 3.95
N ALA A 367 5.00 25.40 4.63
CA ALA A 367 5.61 24.86 5.85
C ALA A 367 6.73 23.84 5.58
N THR A 368 6.63 23.06 4.49
CA THR A 368 7.43 21.84 4.32
C THR A 368 8.38 21.87 3.12
N VAL A 369 8.08 22.59 2.03
CA VAL A 369 8.94 22.63 0.83
C VAL A 369 9.96 23.77 0.95
N HIS A 370 11.19 23.55 0.46
CA HIS A 370 12.20 24.61 0.45
C HIS A 370 11.74 25.81 -0.42
N PRO A 371 11.95 27.07 0.02
CA PRO A 371 11.43 28.25 -0.69
C PRO A 371 11.84 28.36 -2.16
N GLU A 372 13.07 27.96 -2.49
CA GLU A 372 13.57 27.95 -3.88
C GLU A 372 12.88 26.89 -4.76
N ASP A 373 12.36 25.82 -4.17
CA ASP A 373 11.74 24.70 -4.90
C ASP A 373 10.21 24.81 -4.93
N ALA A 374 9.62 25.64 -4.06
CA ALA A 374 8.17 25.76 -3.87
C ALA A 374 7.42 26.16 -5.16
N VAL A 375 7.99 27.08 -5.95
CA VAL A 375 7.40 27.51 -7.23
C VAL A 375 7.40 26.36 -8.24
N GLY A 376 8.54 25.69 -8.43
CA GLY A 376 8.68 24.57 -9.36
C GLY A 376 7.81 23.36 -8.96
N PHE A 377 7.71 23.08 -7.66
CA PHE A 377 6.82 22.04 -7.14
C PHE A 377 5.35 22.39 -7.40
N GLY A 378 4.93 23.62 -7.09
CA GLY A 378 3.56 24.09 -7.31
C GLY A 378 3.14 24.00 -8.77
N ASP A 379 4.01 24.39 -9.71
CA ASP A 379 3.73 24.33 -11.14
C ASP A 379 3.63 22.90 -11.66
N ALA A 380 4.53 22.01 -11.22
CA ALA A 380 4.51 20.59 -11.57
C ALA A 380 3.23 19.91 -11.06
N LEU A 381 2.81 20.22 -9.83
CA LEU A 381 1.60 19.65 -9.24
C LEU A 381 0.35 20.17 -9.94
N ARG A 382 0.27 21.48 -10.21
CA ARG A 382 -0.87 22.10 -10.91
C ARG A 382 -1.02 21.54 -12.32
N ARG A 383 0.09 21.33 -13.04
CA ARG A 383 0.09 20.67 -14.35
C ARG A 383 -0.44 19.23 -14.25
N CYS A 384 0.06 18.47 -13.28
CA CYS A 384 -0.36 17.08 -13.03
C CYS A 384 -1.87 16.98 -12.74
N LEU A 385 -2.40 17.84 -11.87
CA LEU A 385 -3.83 17.88 -11.55
C LEU A 385 -4.71 18.22 -12.76
N LEU A 386 -4.23 19.11 -13.65
CA LEU A 386 -4.95 19.52 -14.87
C LEU A 386 -4.89 18.48 -16.00
N THR A 387 -3.73 17.84 -16.21
CA THR A 387 -3.52 16.92 -17.35
C THR A 387 -3.80 15.47 -17.00
N GLY A 388 -3.74 15.11 -15.72
CA GLY A 388 -3.82 13.72 -15.26
C GLY A 388 -2.56 12.88 -15.58
N GLU A 389 -1.46 13.53 -15.98
CA GLU A 389 -0.15 12.90 -16.19
C GLU A 389 0.55 12.58 -14.86
N ASN A 390 1.51 11.65 -14.87
CA ASN A 390 2.23 11.25 -13.66
C ASN A 390 3.02 12.43 -13.06
N PHE A 391 2.89 12.62 -11.75
CA PHE A 391 3.72 13.57 -11.01
C PHE A 391 5.09 12.93 -10.74
N ALA A 392 6.19 13.59 -11.12
CA ALA A 392 7.54 13.15 -10.76
C ALA A 392 8.46 14.37 -10.63
N ILE A 393 9.01 14.59 -9.44
CA ILE A 393 9.88 15.75 -9.17
C ILE A 393 10.88 15.46 -8.04
N ARG A 394 12.06 16.08 -8.14
CA ARG A 394 13.06 16.15 -7.05
C ARG A 394 13.03 17.54 -6.42
N TYR A 395 12.93 17.62 -5.11
CA TYR A 395 12.85 18.89 -4.37
C TYR A 395 13.31 18.68 -2.93
N ARG A 396 13.63 19.77 -2.23
CA ARG A 396 14.01 19.72 -0.83
C ARG A 396 12.78 19.79 0.07
N LEU A 397 12.61 18.79 0.92
CA LEU A 397 11.55 18.71 1.93
C LEU A 397 12.15 18.88 3.32
N ARG A 398 11.47 19.63 4.17
CA ARG A 398 11.86 19.93 5.53
C ARG A 398 11.48 18.78 6.45
N ARG A 399 12.47 18.25 7.18
CA ARG A 399 12.28 17.26 8.24
C ARG A 399 11.85 17.94 9.56
N ALA A 400 11.29 17.18 10.50
CA ALA A 400 10.81 17.66 11.79
C ALA A 400 11.84 18.45 12.62
N ASP A 401 13.14 18.17 12.45
CA ASP A 401 14.24 18.90 13.10
C ASP A 401 14.64 20.20 12.39
N GLY A 402 13.98 20.52 11.28
CA GLY A 402 14.17 21.72 10.49
C GLY A 402 15.22 21.62 9.40
N ILE A 403 15.90 20.48 9.23
CA ILE A 403 16.87 20.25 8.17
C ILE A 403 16.15 19.89 6.87
N TYR A 404 16.59 20.47 5.75
CA TYR A 404 16.09 20.14 4.43
C TYR A 404 16.85 18.94 3.85
N ARG A 405 16.13 18.00 3.25
CA ARG A 405 16.70 16.86 2.52
C ARG A 405 16.13 16.75 1.13
N TRP A 406 16.95 16.28 0.19
CA TRP A 406 16.48 16.00 -1.17
C TRP A 406 15.53 14.81 -1.18
N MET A 407 14.32 15.06 -1.68
CA MET A 407 13.28 14.05 -1.86
C MET A 407 12.99 13.85 -3.35
N SER A 408 12.75 12.60 -3.74
CA SER A 408 12.18 12.24 -5.04
C SER A 408 10.74 11.79 -4.82
N SER A 409 9.77 12.56 -5.31
CA SER A 409 8.35 12.21 -5.24
C SER A 409 7.82 11.70 -6.57
N ARG A 410 6.92 10.72 -6.50
CA ARG A 410 6.11 10.27 -7.63
C ARG A 410 4.65 10.11 -7.20
N ALA A 411 3.69 10.47 -8.04
CA ALA A 411 2.28 10.21 -7.79
C ALA A 411 1.53 9.72 -9.04
N GLU A 412 0.54 8.87 -8.79
CA GLU A 412 -0.33 8.25 -9.80
C GLU A 412 -1.81 8.50 -9.48
N PRO A 413 -2.66 8.76 -10.49
CA PRO A 413 -4.08 8.98 -10.28
C PRO A 413 -4.86 7.66 -10.26
N MET A 414 -5.67 7.46 -9.22
CA MET A 414 -6.70 6.43 -9.20
C MET A 414 -7.92 6.93 -9.98
N ARG A 415 -8.38 6.15 -10.95
CA ARG A 415 -9.50 6.51 -11.83
C ARG A 415 -10.72 5.62 -11.60
N ASP A 416 -11.92 6.18 -11.76
CA ASP A 416 -13.16 5.41 -11.77
C ASP A 416 -13.34 4.64 -13.10
N GLN A 417 -14.40 3.82 -13.20
CA GLN A 417 -14.72 3.07 -14.43
C GLN A 417 -15.01 3.98 -15.64
N ALA A 418 -15.26 5.28 -15.43
CA ALA A 418 -15.48 6.28 -16.47
C ALA A 418 -14.18 7.06 -16.82
N GLY A 419 -13.04 6.71 -16.23
CA GLY A 419 -11.74 7.32 -16.46
C GLY A 419 -11.48 8.63 -15.70
N ARG A 420 -12.40 9.07 -14.84
CA ARG A 420 -12.27 10.29 -14.02
C ARG A 420 -11.38 10.03 -12.82
N ILE A 421 -10.55 10.99 -12.46
CA ILE A 421 -9.65 10.89 -11.30
C ILE A 421 -10.49 10.98 -10.02
N VAL A 422 -10.37 9.96 -9.17
CA VAL A 422 -11.05 9.86 -7.87
C VAL A 422 -10.14 10.32 -6.75
N GLN A 423 -8.86 9.96 -6.80
CA GLN A 423 -7.83 10.34 -5.82
C GLN A 423 -6.44 10.26 -6.46
N TRP A 424 -5.46 10.92 -5.86
CA TRP A 424 -4.04 10.78 -6.18
C TRP A 424 -3.31 10.07 -5.05
N TYR A 425 -2.47 9.10 -5.42
CA TYR A 425 -1.59 8.39 -4.50
C TYR A 425 -0.15 8.73 -4.82
N GLY A 426 0.57 9.23 -3.82
CA GLY A 426 1.96 9.63 -3.99
C GLY A 426 2.86 8.99 -2.95
N LEU A 427 4.12 8.81 -3.35
CA LEU A 427 5.20 8.37 -2.49
C LEU A 427 6.39 9.30 -2.65
N CYS A 428 7.17 9.50 -1.58
CA CYS A 428 8.42 10.24 -1.63
C CYS A 428 9.56 9.53 -0.89
N HIS A 429 10.69 9.43 -1.59
CA HIS A 429 11.92 8.80 -1.11
C HIS A 429 12.98 9.85 -0.84
N ASP A 430 13.74 9.66 0.24
CA ASP A 430 14.94 10.44 0.54
C ASP A 430 16.05 10.02 -0.44
N ILE A 431 16.62 10.97 -1.17
CA ILE A 431 17.69 10.80 -2.17
C ILE A 431 18.92 11.66 -1.86
N ASP A 432 19.02 12.19 -0.64
CA ASP A 432 20.08 13.13 -0.23
C ASP A 432 21.48 12.54 -0.45
N ASP A 433 21.71 11.29 -0.02
CA ASP A 433 22.97 10.57 -0.20
C ASP A 433 23.32 10.37 -1.69
N GLN A 434 22.32 10.09 -2.54
CA GLN A 434 22.52 9.90 -3.97
C GLN A 434 22.96 11.21 -4.65
N VAL A 435 22.28 12.31 -4.34
CA VAL A 435 22.61 13.63 -4.93
C VAL A 435 24.02 14.05 -4.53
N HIS A 436 24.43 13.80 -3.28
CA HIS A 436 25.78 14.11 -2.81
C HIS A 436 26.87 13.24 -3.48
N ALA A 437 26.58 11.97 -3.78
CA ALA A 437 27.49 11.11 -4.51
C ALA A 437 27.67 11.54 -5.98
N GLU A 438 26.58 11.90 -6.67
CA GLU A 438 26.61 12.41 -8.05
C GLU A 438 27.43 13.71 -8.15
N ASP A 439 27.27 14.63 -7.20
CA ASP A 439 28.04 15.87 -7.14
C ASP A 439 29.53 15.64 -6.85
N ALA A 440 29.88 14.65 -6.02
CA ALA A 440 31.26 14.29 -5.74
C ALA A 440 31.98 13.76 -6.99
N VAL A 441 31.32 12.91 -7.78
CA VAL A 441 31.86 12.39 -9.04
C VAL A 441 32.08 13.52 -10.05
N ARG A 442 31.10 14.44 -10.18
CA ARG A 442 31.22 15.59 -11.10
C ARG A 442 32.38 16.51 -10.72
N ARG A 443 32.59 16.77 -9.43
CA ARG A 443 33.74 17.56 -8.93
C ARG A 443 35.07 16.88 -9.22
N SER A 444 35.16 15.57 -9.03
CA SER A 444 36.37 14.80 -9.33
C SER A 444 36.74 14.86 -10.83
N GLN A 445 35.75 14.75 -11.72
CA GLN A 445 35.98 14.85 -13.17
C GLN A 445 36.46 16.24 -13.60
N GLN A 446 35.86 17.31 -13.07
CA GLN A 446 36.31 18.68 -13.35
C GLN A 446 37.74 18.94 -12.84
N GLN A 447 38.09 18.40 -11.68
CA GLN A 447 39.43 18.55 -11.12
C GLN A 447 40.50 17.84 -11.96
N LEU A 448 40.21 16.64 -12.48
CA LEU A 448 41.14 15.91 -13.35
C LEU A 448 41.42 16.66 -14.66
N GLN A 449 40.37 17.22 -15.27
CA GLN A 449 40.49 18.00 -16.51
C GLN A 449 41.34 19.27 -16.31
N GLN A 450 41.18 19.97 -15.17
CA GLN A 450 41.99 21.15 -14.85
C GLN A 450 43.47 20.81 -14.65
N ILE A 451 43.80 19.64 -14.11
CA ILE A 451 45.18 19.19 -13.94
C ILE A 451 45.82 18.93 -15.31
N ILE A 452 45.13 18.23 -16.22
CA ILE A 452 45.63 17.93 -17.58
C ILE A 452 45.91 19.21 -18.38
N ASP A 453 45.06 20.23 -18.23
CA ASP A 453 45.24 21.52 -18.93
C ASP A 453 46.36 22.40 -18.32
N ALA A 454 46.80 22.14 -17.08
CA ALA A 454 47.81 22.96 -16.40
C ALA A 454 49.27 22.51 -16.63
N VAL A 455 49.53 21.26 -17.06
CA VAL A 455 50.89 20.74 -17.25
C VAL A 455 51.53 21.32 -18.53
N PRO A 456 52.83 21.70 -18.52
CA PRO A 456 53.50 22.26 -19.70
C PRO A 456 53.92 21.25 -20.76
N VAL A 457 53.07 20.25 -20.99
CA VAL A 457 53.27 19.24 -22.04
C VAL A 457 52.09 19.23 -23.00
N ARG A 458 52.38 18.95 -24.26
CA ARG A 458 51.38 18.81 -25.31
C ARG A 458 50.95 17.34 -25.35
N ILE A 459 49.67 17.05 -25.02
CA ILE A 459 49.12 15.69 -24.92
C ILE A 459 48.03 15.46 -25.97
N TRP A 460 48.03 14.29 -26.59
CA TRP A 460 46.94 13.80 -27.43
C TRP A 460 46.56 12.35 -27.10
N SER A 461 45.32 11.95 -27.36
CA SER A 461 44.89 10.56 -27.36
C SER A 461 44.07 10.20 -28.60
N VAL A 462 44.03 8.91 -28.95
CA VAL A 462 43.24 8.40 -30.08
C VAL A 462 42.73 6.99 -29.82
N GLU A 463 41.56 6.69 -30.36
CA GLU A 463 40.99 5.34 -30.40
C GLU A 463 41.94 4.31 -31.07
N PRO A 464 41.82 3.01 -30.74
CA PRO A 464 42.75 1.95 -31.18
C PRO A 464 42.89 1.80 -32.70
N ASN A 465 41.88 2.22 -33.46
CA ASN A 465 41.83 2.15 -34.92
C ASN A 465 42.34 3.44 -35.61
N GLY A 466 42.86 4.42 -34.86
CA GLY A 466 43.29 5.71 -35.41
C GLY A 466 42.13 6.66 -35.72
N GLY A 467 40.99 6.48 -35.05
CA GLY A 467 39.76 7.26 -35.19
C GLY A 467 39.83 8.66 -34.57
N SER A 468 38.89 8.98 -33.67
CA SER A 468 38.77 10.35 -33.13
C SER A 468 39.97 10.73 -32.26
N PHE A 469 40.53 11.91 -32.49
CA PHE A 469 41.65 12.46 -31.72
C PHE A 469 41.16 13.42 -30.64
N TYR A 470 41.58 13.16 -29.41
CA TYR A 470 41.52 14.15 -28.34
C TYR A 470 42.87 14.89 -28.24
N PHE A 471 42.83 16.20 -28.14
CA PHE A 471 43.99 17.06 -27.93
C PHE A 471 43.77 17.90 -26.67
N ASN A 472 44.73 17.95 -25.75
CA ASN A 472 44.62 18.83 -24.58
C ASN A 472 44.66 20.32 -25.00
N LYS A 473 44.20 21.22 -24.12
CA LYS A 473 44.05 22.65 -24.44
C LYS A 473 45.33 23.28 -25.01
N ARG A 474 46.48 22.89 -24.47
CA ARG A 474 47.80 23.40 -24.88
C ARG A 474 48.23 22.93 -26.28
N TYR A 475 47.84 21.72 -26.68
CA TYR A 475 48.01 21.23 -28.05
C TYR A 475 47.10 21.97 -29.03
N GLN A 476 45.83 22.20 -28.64
CA GLN A 476 44.87 22.95 -29.46
C GLN A 476 45.32 24.41 -29.67
N ASP A 477 45.80 25.08 -28.63
CA ASP A 477 46.33 26.45 -28.72
C ASP A 477 47.56 26.51 -29.64
N HIS A 478 48.42 25.48 -29.62
CA HIS A 478 49.54 25.37 -30.56
C HIS A 478 49.06 25.19 -32.00
N PHE A 479 48.10 24.32 -32.27
CA PHE A 479 47.53 24.15 -33.61
C PHE A 479 46.91 25.43 -34.15
N ARG A 480 46.13 26.15 -33.33
CA ARG A 480 45.57 27.46 -33.71
C ARG A 480 46.63 28.52 -34.02
N SER A 481 47.84 28.37 -33.46
CA SER A 481 48.95 29.30 -33.71
C SER A 481 49.74 29.01 -34.99
N VAL A 482 49.65 27.79 -35.53
CA VAL A 482 50.44 27.33 -36.70
C VAL A 482 49.58 27.09 -37.94
N ILE A 483 48.33 26.63 -37.78
CA ILE A 483 47.39 26.34 -38.86
C ILE A 483 46.34 27.46 -38.94
N ALA A 484 46.35 28.24 -40.02
CA ALA A 484 45.30 29.21 -40.30
C ALA A 484 43.98 28.47 -40.61
N ASP A 485 42.89 28.80 -39.89
CA ASP A 485 41.59 28.10 -39.93
C ASP A 485 41.55 26.67 -39.33
N PHE A 486 42.25 26.45 -38.21
CA PHE A 486 42.18 25.18 -37.47
C PHE A 486 40.74 24.74 -37.11
N ASP A 487 39.86 25.67 -36.72
CA ASP A 487 38.48 25.34 -36.33
C ASP A 487 37.59 24.92 -37.53
N ALA A 488 38.05 25.09 -38.79
CA ALA A 488 37.34 24.68 -40.00
C ALA A 488 37.72 23.26 -40.50
N LEU A 489 38.74 22.63 -39.91
CA LEU A 489 39.32 21.35 -40.37
C LEU A 489 38.51 20.10 -40.01
N GLY A 490 37.36 20.20 -39.34
CA GLY A 490 36.56 19.03 -38.94
C GLY A 490 37.37 18.07 -38.05
N GLU A 491 37.34 16.76 -38.32
CA GLU A 491 38.23 15.77 -37.70
C GLU A 491 39.50 15.57 -38.55
N PRO A 492 40.65 16.19 -38.21
CA PRO A 492 41.87 16.10 -39.00
C PRO A 492 42.51 14.71 -38.90
N ARG A 493 42.94 14.15 -40.03
CA ARG A 493 43.71 12.88 -40.04
C ARG A 493 45.16 13.12 -39.63
N ILE A 494 45.78 12.15 -38.96
CA ILE A 494 47.22 12.18 -38.56
C ILE A 494 48.11 12.57 -39.74
N ASP A 495 47.87 11.99 -40.92
CA ASP A 495 48.73 12.19 -42.08
C ASP A 495 48.75 13.65 -42.54
N ASP A 496 47.61 14.36 -42.40
CA ASP A 496 47.48 15.77 -42.76
C ASP A 496 48.17 16.67 -41.72
N LEU A 497 48.06 16.32 -40.43
CA LEU A 497 48.72 17.04 -39.34
C LEU A 497 50.24 16.91 -39.39
N LEU A 498 50.77 15.71 -39.68
CA LEU A 498 52.22 15.48 -39.79
C LEU A 498 52.84 16.28 -40.93
N GLN A 499 52.16 16.38 -42.09
CA GLN A 499 52.66 17.16 -43.22
C GLN A 499 52.72 18.67 -42.95
N GLN A 500 51.79 19.19 -42.15
CA GLN A 500 51.72 20.64 -41.89
C GLN A 500 52.61 21.10 -40.74
N LEU A 501 52.91 20.21 -39.79
CA LEU A 501 53.50 20.57 -38.50
C LEU A 501 54.88 19.98 -38.25
N VAL A 502 55.30 18.96 -38.99
CA VAL A 502 56.64 18.35 -38.88
C VAL A 502 57.49 18.78 -40.06
N HIS A 503 58.79 18.98 -39.84
CA HIS A 503 59.73 19.32 -40.90
C HIS A 503 59.68 18.27 -42.03
N PRO A 504 59.69 18.66 -43.31
CA PRO A 504 59.50 17.74 -44.43
C PRO A 504 60.49 16.56 -44.48
N GLU A 505 61.70 16.74 -43.97
CA GLU A 505 62.71 15.67 -43.86
C GLU A 505 62.40 14.65 -42.76
N ASP A 506 61.70 15.07 -41.70
CA ASP A 506 61.44 14.26 -40.52
C ASP A 506 60.07 13.55 -40.64
N ALA A 507 59.10 14.16 -41.33
CA ALA A 507 57.73 13.67 -41.46
C ALA A 507 57.61 12.21 -41.95
N PRO A 508 58.37 11.72 -42.96
CA PRO A 508 58.28 10.32 -43.40
C PRO A 508 58.74 9.32 -42.33
N ASP A 509 59.74 9.67 -41.51
CA ASP A 509 60.21 8.80 -40.43
C ASP A 509 59.17 8.71 -39.31
N ILE A 510 58.58 9.86 -38.95
CA ILE A 510 57.53 9.94 -37.92
C ILE A 510 56.28 9.17 -38.34
N GLN A 511 55.83 9.32 -39.58
CA GLN A 511 54.67 8.60 -40.10
C GLN A 511 54.88 7.07 -40.07
N ARG A 512 56.08 6.60 -40.42
CA ARG A 512 56.44 5.19 -40.36
C ARG A 512 56.46 4.67 -38.92
N ARG A 513 57.03 5.42 -37.98
CA ARG A 513 57.10 5.02 -36.56
C ARG A 513 55.73 4.95 -35.91
N LEU A 514 54.86 5.94 -36.15
CA LEU A 514 53.48 5.94 -35.62
C LEU A 514 52.66 4.76 -36.17
N ARG A 515 52.77 4.47 -37.46
CA ARG A 515 52.13 3.29 -38.06
C ARG A 515 52.60 1.99 -37.41
N ASN A 516 53.91 1.85 -37.21
CA ASN A 516 54.46 0.69 -36.53
C ASN A 516 53.94 0.55 -35.10
N CYS A 517 53.77 1.65 -34.36
CA CYS A 517 53.13 1.61 -33.03
C CYS A 517 51.70 1.03 -33.12
N PHE A 518 50.87 1.57 -34.02
CA PHE A 518 49.48 1.10 -34.17
C PHE A 518 49.38 -0.37 -34.62
N GLU A 519 50.31 -0.86 -35.43
CA GLU A 519 50.33 -2.24 -35.91
C GLU A 519 50.89 -3.24 -34.87
N THR A 520 51.91 -2.85 -34.10
CA THR A 520 52.59 -3.74 -33.14
C THR A 520 51.97 -3.70 -31.75
N GLY A 521 51.30 -2.60 -31.39
CA GLY A 521 50.82 -2.38 -30.03
C GLY A 521 51.91 -1.96 -29.05
N ASP A 522 53.11 -1.59 -29.52
CA ASP A 522 54.23 -1.15 -28.67
C ASP A 522 54.46 0.36 -28.77
N GLY A 523 54.85 0.98 -27.65
CA GLY A 523 55.15 2.41 -27.58
C GLY A 523 56.46 2.79 -28.30
N SER A 524 56.64 4.07 -28.60
CA SER A 524 57.86 4.59 -29.23
C SER A 524 58.18 6.02 -28.81
N ALA A 525 59.45 6.39 -28.89
CA ALA A 525 59.94 7.76 -28.73
C ALA A 525 60.59 8.26 -30.02
N MET A 526 60.36 9.52 -30.35
CA MET A 526 60.77 10.13 -31.60
C MET A 526 61.16 11.60 -31.40
N ARG A 527 62.29 11.99 -32.00
CA ARG A 527 62.76 13.37 -32.03
C ARG A 527 62.59 13.91 -33.44
N PHE A 528 61.95 15.05 -33.58
CA PHE A 528 61.71 15.69 -34.86
C PHE A 528 61.67 17.19 -34.71
N ARG A 529 61.91 17.87 -35.82
CA ARG A 529 61.70 19.30 -35.89
C ARG A 529 60.23 19.56 -36.16
N TRP A 530 59.56 20.26 -35.26
CA TRP A 530 58.21 20.75 -35.49
C TRP A 530 58.21 22.20 -35.90
N ARG A 531 57.11 22.61 -36.52
CA ARG A 531 56.89 23.96 -37.00
C ARG A 531 56.27 24.80 -35.89
N GLU A 532 56.91 25.91 -35.56
CA GLU A 532 56.40 26.91 -34.63
C GLU A 532 55.88 28.13 -35.41
N LYS A 533 55.35 29.13 -34.68
CA LYS A 533 54.88 30.40 -35.27
C LYS A 533 55.99 31.03 -36.12
N ASP A 534 55.61 31.61 -37.26
CA ASP A 534 56.50 32.26 -38.23
C ASP A 534 57.44 31.33 -39.03
N ASP A 535 57.07 30.05 -39.17
CA ASP A 535 57.77 29.05 -40.01
C ASP A 535 59.17 28.64 -39.50
N VAL A 536 59.42 28.86 -38.20
CA VAL A 536 60.64 28.44 -37.53
C VAL A 536 60.50 26.99 -37.08
N TYR A 537 61.50 26.18 -37.39
CA TYR A 537 61.57 24.79 -36.94
C TYR A 537 62.36 24.67 -35.63
N ARG A 538 61.78 23.99 -34.65
CA ARG A 538 62.43 23.70 -33.36
C ARG A 538 62.41 22.22 -33.06
N TRP A 539 63.40 21.75 -32.31
CA TRP A 539 63.48 20.34 -31.94
C TRP A 539 62.47 19.99 -30.84
N ALA A 540 61.71 18.92 -31.07
CA ALA A 540 60.79 18.33 -30.11
C ALA A 540 61.05 16.83 -29.94
N GLU A 541 60.75 16.31 -28.76
CA GLU A 541 60.73 14.89 -28.45
C GLU A 541 59.30 14.47 -28.09
N CYS A 542 58.76 13.48 -28.80
CA CYS A 542 57.43 12.92 -28.57
C CYS A 542 57.54 11.45 -28.15
N ARG A 543 56.78 11.05 -27.13
CA ARG A 543 56.61 9.65 -26.72
C ARG A 543 55.16 9.23 -26.86
N VAL A 544 54.94 8.05 -27.44
CA VAL A 544 53.62 7.46 -27.69
C VAL A 544 53.52 6.11 -26.98
N GLU A 545 52.46 5.89 -26.18
CA GLU A 545 52.23 4.68 -25.39
C GLU A 545 50.75 4.19 -25.49
N PRO A 546 50.50 2.86 -25.46
CA PRO A 546 49.15 2.29 -25.48
C PRO A 546 48.57 2.13 -24.07
N ARG A 547 47.30 2.50 -23.89
CA ARG A 547 46.47 2.08 -22.75
C ARG A 547 45.71 0.82 -23.12
N ARG A 548 45.84 -0.23 -22.31
CA ARG A 548 45.20 -1.53 -22.53
C ARG A 548 43.99 -1.72 -21.60
N ASP A 549 43.00 -2.45 -22.05
CA ASP A 549 41.86 -2.91 -21.23
C ASP A 549 42.23 -4.13 -20.37
N GLU A 550 41.27 -4.60 -19.55
CA GLU A 550 41.44 -5.77 -18.66
C GLU A 550 41.80 -7.07 -19.41
N ASN A 551 41.52 -7.13 -20.72
CA ASN A 551 41.81 -8.28 -21.58
C ASN A 551 43.16 -8.13 -22.33
N GLY A 552 43.92 -7.07 -22.07
CA GLY A 552 45.22 -6.81 -22.69
C GLY A 552 45.14 -6.21 -24.10
N THR A 553 43.93 -5.89 -24.59
CA THR A 553 43.72 -5.24 -25.90
C THR A 553 43.99 -3.76 -25.76
N VAL A 554 44.61 -3.12 -26.77
CA VAL A 554 44.79 -1.66 -26.76
C VAL A 554 43.40 -1.01 -26.81
N ALA A 555 43.05 -0.28 -25.76
CA ALA A 555 41.81 0.46 -25.62
C ALA A 555 41.95 1.91 -26.10
N GLU A 556 43.16 2.49 -26.05
CA GLU A 556 43.44 3.85 -26.49
C GLU A 556 44.96 4.09 -26.62
N TRP A 557 45.39 5.03 -27.46
CA TRP A 557 46.78 5.48 -27.56
C TRP A 557 46.94 6.87 -26.98
N TYR A 558 48.06 7.14 -26.31
CA TYR A 558 48.40 8.45 -25.77
C TYR A 558 49.76 8.92 -26.28
N GLY A 559 49.89 10.19 -26.65
CA GLY A 559 51.15 10.81 -27.03
C GLY A 559 51.45 12.09 -26.27
N VAL A 560 52.70 12.27 -25.86
CA VAL A 560 53.18 13.43 -25.09
C VAL A 560 54.41 14.03 -25.77
N SER A 561 54.43 15.35 -26.03
CA SER A 561 55.55 16.05 -26.69
C SER A 561 56.19 17.18 -25.85
N LEU A 562 57.52 17.27 -25.89
CA LEU A 562 58.41 18.22 -25.17
C LEU A 562 59.36 18.96 -26.14
N ASP A 563 59.78 20.20 -25.84
CA ASP A 563 60.73 21.04 -26.63
C ASP A 563 62.18 20.86 -26.12
N ILE A 564 63.16 20.70 -27.01
CA ILE A 564 64.57 20.41 -26.69
C ILE A 564 65.60 21.30 -27.43
N ASP A 565 65.19 22.43 -28.03
CA ASP A 565 66.05 23.23 -28.93
C ASP A 565 67.27 23.90 -28.26
N ASP A 566 67.13 24.30 -26.99
CA ASP A 566 68.17 25.03 -26.25
C ASP A 566 69.36 24.12 -25.84
N GLU A 567 69.10 22.82 -25.68
CA GLU A 567 70.13 21.83 -25.30
C GLU A 567 71.13 21.58 -26.45
N VAL A 568 70.65 21.65 -27.70
CA VAL A 568 71.45 21.32 -28.89
C VAL A 568 72.45 22.44 -29.27
N ARG A 569 72.11 23.72 -29.07
CA ARG A 569 72.96 24.86 -29.47
C ARG A 569 74.16 25.12 -28.55
N ALA A 570 74.07 24.75 -27.27
CA ALA A 570 75.12 25.00 -26.28
C ALA A 570 76.37 24.11 -26.48
N LEU A 571 76.22 22.96 -27.16
CA LEU A 571 77.27 21.95 -27.26
C LEU A 571 78.33 22.22 -28.36
N GLU A 572 78.04 23.06 -29.35
CA GLU A 572 78.91 23.26 -30.52
C GLU A 572 79.98 24.35 -30.34
N ALA A 573 79.77 25.35 -29.48
CA ALA A 573 80.66 26.51 -29.35
C ALA A 573 81.94 26.27 -28.52
N LEU A 574 81.97 25.27 -27.64
CA LEU A 574 83.10 25.00 -26.73
C LEU A 574 84.30 24.31 -27.43
N ARG A 575 84.09 23.72 -28.61
CA ARG A 575 85.02 22.73 -29.20
C ARG A 575 86.24 23.26 -29.96
N ASN A 576 86.44 24.57 -30.14
CA ASN A 576 87.39 25.09 -31.14
C ASN A 576 88.61 25.90 -30.68
N ARG A 577 88.76 26.31 -29.40
CA ARG A 577 89.90 27.18 -29.00
C ARG A 577 90.63 26.75 -27.73
N GLU A 578 90.10 25.77 -27.02
CA GLU A 578 90.90 24.85 -26.21
C GLU A 578 91.96 24.13 -27.06
N ARG A 579 91.86 24.23 -28.40
CA ARG A 579 92.28 23.21 -29.33
C ARG A 579 93.76 22.95 -29.59
N GLU A 580 94.68 23.37 -28.73
CA GLU A 580 95.97 22.64 -28.77
C GLU A 580 96.79 22.63 -27.48
N LEU A 581 97.26 23.77 -26.98
CA LEU A 581 98.23 23.76 -25.88
C LEU A 581 97.64 24.10 -24.51
N SER A 582 96.59 24.92 -24.51
CA SER A 582 95.61 24.87 -23.41
C SER A 582 94.98 23.48 -23.37
N GLN A 583 94.68 22.85 -24.52
CA GLN A 583 94.26 21.45 -24.54
C GLN A 583 95.25 20.56 -23.81
N LEU A 584 96.56 20.62 -24.03
CA LEU A 584 97.43 19.67 -23.33
C LEU A 584 97.53 19.87 -21.81
N VAL A 585 97.46 21.10 -21.28
CA VAL A 585 97.54 21.37 -19.82
C VAL A 585 96.15 21.45 -19.14
N ASP A 586 95.09 21.76 -19.87
CA ASP A 586 93.68 21.77 -19.41
C ASP A 586 92.98 20.43 -19.63
N MET A 587 93.45 19.60 -20.58
CA MET A 587 93.00 18.20 -20.72
C MET A 587 93.58 17.30 -19.63
N VAL A 588 94.61 17.73 -18.89
CA VAL A 588 94.99 17.05 -17.65
C VAL A 588 93.87 17.31 -16.63
N PRO A 589 93.23 16.27 -16.06
CA PRO A 589 92.10 16.43 -15.15
C PRO A 589 92.52 16.84 -13.74
N ALA A 590 93.36 17.86 -13.67
CA ALA A 590 93.85 18.39 -12.42
C ALA A 590 94.03 19.91 -12.50
N GLN A 591 93.74 20.58 -11.38
CA GLN A 591 93.96 21.98 -11.16
C GLN A 591 95.44 22.19 -10.85
N ILE A 592 96.17 22.85 -11.72
CA ILE A 592 97.63 22.96 -11.63
C ILE A 592 97.97 24.41 -11.29
N ARG A 593 98.75 24.60 -10.25
CA ARG A 593 99.40 25.87 -9.92
C ARG A 593 100.90 25.73 -9.82
N ARG A 594 101.58 26.81 -10.11
CA ARG A 594 103.03 26.94 -9.99
C ARG A 594 103.32 28.03 -8.97
N LEU A 595 104.22 27.74 -8.04
CA LEU A 595 104.65 28.67 -7.00
C LEU A 595 106.16 28.99 -7.14
N THR A 596 106.62 30.13 -6.64
CA THR A 596 108.05 30.47 -6.50
C THR A 596 108.72 29.58 -5.45
N PRO A 597 110.07 29.58 -5.31
CA PRO A 597 110.76 28.85 -4.25
C PRO A 597 110.25 29.16 -2.84
N GLU A 598 109.86 30.40 -2.61
CA GLU A 598 109.32 30.92 -1.35
C GLU A 598 107.84 30.57 -1.14
N GLY A 599 107.21 29.91 -2.12
CA GLY A 599 105.83 29.44 -2.06
C GLY A 599 104.79 30.36 -2.66
N GLU A 600 105.18 31.45 -3.33
CA GLU A 600 104.23 32.42 -3.86
C GLU A 600 103.65 31.98 -5.21
N PRO A 601 102.32 31.91 -5.39
CA PRO A 601 101.71 31.49 -6.66
C PRO A 601 102.02 32.46 -7.80
N VAL A 602 102.37 31.89 -8.96
CA VAL A 602 102.79 32.61 -10.18
C VAL A 602 102.11 32.14 -11.46
N PHE A 603 101.41 31.01 -11.46
CA PHE A 603 100.65 30.52 -12.61
C PHE A 603 99.57 29.54 -12.18
N PHE A 604 98.36 29.66 -12.74
CA PHE A 604 97.25 28.71 -12.62
C PHE A 604 96.86 28.21 -14.02
N ASN A 605 96.61 26.91 -14.22
CA ASN A 605 96.05 26.41 -15.49
C ASN A 605 94.56 26.77 -15.62
N LYS A 606 93.98 26.66 -16.81
CA LYS A 606 92.57 27.03 -17.02
C LYS A 606 91.64 26.21 -16.13
N ARG A 607 91.95 24.93 -15.89
CA ARG A 607 91.16 24.09 -14.97
C ARG A 607 91.16 24.57 -13.53
N LEU A 608 92.20 25.27 -13.08
CA LEU A 608 92.25 25.93 -11.77
C LEU A 608 91.56 27.31 -11.82
N ILE A 609 91.82 28.13 -12.84
CA ILE A 609 91.18 29.45 -12.99
C ILE A 609 89.67 29.33 -13.17
N ASP A 610 89.18 28.44 -14.04
CA ASP A 610 87.75 28.12 -14.23
C ASP A 610 87.16 27.51 -12.96
N PHE A 611 87.96 26.82 -12.16
CA PHE A 611 87.49 26.33 -10.89
C PHE A 611 87.27 27.49 -9.92
N PHE A 612 88.16 28.48 -9.74
CA PHE A 612 88.03 29.53 -8.69
C PHE A 612 87.44 30.88 -9.14
N GLY A 613 87.45 31.16 -10.44
CA GLY A 613 87.00 32.43 -11.02
C GLY A 613 87.89 33.63 -10.71
N LEU A 614 89.05 33.38 -10.11
CA LEU A 614 90.03 34.37 -9.70
C LEU A 614 91.40 33.94 -10.24
N ASP A 615 92.17 34.89 -10.76
CA ASP A 615 93.53 34.62 -11.25
C ASP A 615 94.57 35.00 -10.19
N VAL A 616 95.81 34.57 -10.39
CA VAL A 616 96.93 34.79 -9.46
C VAL A 616 97.11 36.28 -9.10
N GLY A 617 96.83 37.18 -10.03
CA GLY A 617 96.99 38.64 -9.86
C GLY A 617 95.94 39.29 -8.95
N ASP A 618 94.75 38.70 -8.80
CA ASP A 618 93.66 39.28 -7.98
C ASP A 618 93.89 39.10 -6.47
N MET A 619 94.92 38.35 -6.11
CA MET A 619 95.20 37.90 -4.75
C MET A 619 96.26 38.75 -4.05
N ASP A 620 96.75 39.81 -4.72
CA ASP A 620 97.70 40.77 -4.17
C ASP A 620 97.06 41.63 -3.06
N ARG A 621 97.56 41.47 -1.82
CA ARG A 621 97.16 42.30 -0.67
C ARG A 621 98.40 42.92 -0.01
N PRO A 622 98.41 44.22 0.32
CA PRO A 622 99.60 44.91 0.81
C PRO A 622 100.16 44.36 2.14
N ASP A 623 99.32 43.69 2.94
CA ASP A 623 99.66 43.27 4.30
C ASP A 623 99.86 41.74 4.45
N MET A 624 99.81 40.96 3.36
CA MET A 624 99.93 39.49 3.38
C MET A 624 100.60 38.93 2.12
N SER A 625 101.19 37.74 2.25
CA SER A 625 101.73 36.98 1.11
C SER A 625 100.60 36.46 0.20
N ARG A 626 100.84 36.33 -1.12
CA ARG A 626 99.81 35.87 -2.08
C ARG A 626 99.37 34.46 -1.74
N LEU A 627 100.29 33.60 -1.30
CA LEU A 627 99.96 32.25 -0.85
C LEU A 627 98.94 32.25 0.29
N SER A 628 99.14 33.09 1.31
CA SER A 628 98.22 33.19 2.45
C SER A 628 96.86 33.76 2.04
N SER A 629 96.87 34.78 1.19
CA SER A 629 95.67 35.36 0.59
C SER A 629 94.87 34.32 -0.21
N VAL A 630 95.56 33.50 -1.01
CA VAL A 630 94.98 32.44 -1.83
C VAL A 630 94.34 31.36 -0.96
N ILE A 631 95.00 30.89 0.10
CA ILE A 631 94.41 29.85 0.97
C ILE A 631 93.20 30.38 1.74
N HIS A 632 93.27 31.59 2.32
CA HIS A 632 92.14 32.16 3.04
C HIS A 632 90.93 32.49 2.16
N THR A 633 91.17 32.80 0.87
CA THR A 633 90.10 33.18 -0.06
C THR A 633 89.50 31.96 -0.76
N LEU A 634 90.34 30.98 -1.14
CA LEU A 634 89.96 29.87 -2.01
C LEU A 634 89.69 28.56 -1.26
N VAL A 635 90.04 28.43 0.02
CA VAL A 635 89.81 27.21 0.80
C VAL A 635 88.71 27.44 1.82
N HIS A 636 87.94 26.40 2.13
CA HIS A 636 86.89 26.49 3.15
C HIS A 636 87.49 26.98 4.48
N PRO A 637 86.87 27.93 5.19
CA PRO A 637 87.42 28.50 6.43
C PRO A 637 87.89 27.43 7.42
N ASP A 638 87.09 26.37 7.60
CA ASP A 638 87.41 25.22 8.47
C ASP A 638 88.68 24.46 8.04
N ASP A 639 89.00 24.45 6.75
CA ASP A 639 90.11 23.69 6.18
C ASP A 639 91.37 24.57 5.98
N ALA A 640 91.21 25.89 5.93
CA ALA A 640 92.23 26.86 5.53
C ALA A 640 93.42 26.90 6.49
N SER A 641 93.18 26.92 7.81
CA SER A 641 94.25 26.95 8.82
C SER A 641 95.13 25.70 8.75
N ARG A 642 94.52 24.53 8.59
CA ARG A 642 95.22 23.24 8.47
C ARG A 642 96.07 23.18 7.21
N LEU A 643 95.54 23.68 6.09
CA LEU A 643 96.29 23.73 4.83
C LEU A 643 97.47 24.70 4.91
N LEU A 644 97.29 25.88 5.50
CA LEU A 644 98.37 26.85 5.69
C LEU A 644 99.53 26.27 6.48
N GLU A 645 99.27 25.62 7.61
CA GLU A 645 100.32 25.01 8.43
C GLU A 645 101.09 23.92 7.66
N THR A 646 100.35 23.08 6.93
CA THR A 646 100.93 22.02 6.08
C THR A 646 101.83 22.59 4.98
N VAL A 647 101.39 23.66 4.31
CA VAL A 647 102.16 24.31 3.24
C VAL A 647 103.40 25.01 3.80
N HIS A 648 103.30 25.74 4.91
CA HIS A 648 104.44 26.41 5.54
C HIS A 648 105.52 25.42 5.98
N HIS A 649 105.13 24.29 6.56
CA HIS A 649 106.07 23.22 6.91
C HIS A 649 106.78 22.67 5.66
N SER A 650 106.03 22.39 4.59
CA SER A 650 106.57 21.89 3.32
C SER A 650 107.54 22.87 2.64
N LEU A 651 107.25 24.18 2.67
CA LEU A 651 108.16 25.20 2.14
C LEU A 651 109.44 25.33 2.99
N ALA A 652 109.35 25.19 4.31
CA ALA A 652 110.49 25.30 5.21
C ALA A 652 111.40 24.05 5.18
N SER A 653 110.83 22.85 5.09
CA SER A 653 111.61 21.60 5.02
C SER A 653 112.06 21.27 3.59
N GLY A 654 111.30 21.73 2.58
CA GLY A 654 111.49 21.38 1.18
C GLY A 654 110.89 20.03 0.78
N ASP A 655 110.13 19.37 1.65
CA ASP A 655 109.50 18.08 1.37
C ASP A 655 108.14 18.27 0.68
N PRO A 656 107.72 17.35 -0.22
CA PRO A 656 106.39 17.40 -0.85
C PRO A 656 105.26 17.16 0.17
N PHE A 657 104.04 17.63 -0.15
CA PHE A 657 102.83 17.38 0.67
C PHE A 657 101.67 16.83 -0.15
N SER A 658 100.73 16.13 0.51
CA SER A 658 99.44 15.68 -0.05
C SER A 658 98.34 15.87 0.99
N ILE A 659 97.21 16.48 0.63
CA ILE A 659 96.09 16.75 1.54
C ILE A 659 94.76 16.93 0.80
N LYS A 660 93.68 16.35 1.34
CA LYS A 660 92.30 16.56 0.87
C LYS A 660 91.62 17.70 1.62
N TYR A 661 91.00 18.61 0.89
CA TYR A 661 90.30 19.77 1.44
C TYR A 661 89.26 20.31 0.48
N ARG A 662 88.39 21.17 1.00
CA ARG A 662 87.36 21.83 0.21
C ARG A 662 87.90 23.12 -0.37
N MET A 663 87.92 23.18 -1.69
CA MET A 663 88.34 24.35 -2.44
C MET A 663 87.09 25.01 -3.04
N ARG A 664 86.99 26.33 -2.90
CA ARG A 664 85.85 27.17 -3.29
C ARG A 664 85.80 27.40 -4.79
N ARG A 665 84.83 26.83 -5.48
CA ARG A 665 84.62 27.11 -6.89
C ARG A 665 84.18 28.57 -7.13
N PHE A 666 84.27 29.07 -8.36
CA PHE A 666 84.02 30.47 -8.75
C PHE A 666 82.63 30.99 -8.39
N ASP A 667 81.64 30.09 -8.34
CA ASP A 667 80.27 30.35 -7.92
C ASP A 667 80.13 30.48 -6.39
N GLY A 668 81.23 30.30 -5.67
CA GLY A 668 81.31 30.31 -4.23
C GLY A 668 81.05 28.95 -3.58
N ALA A 669 80.66 27.92 -4.34
CA ALA A 669 80.39 26.59 -3.82
C ALA A 669 81.69 25.82 -3.58
N TYR A 670 81.82 25.17 -2.43
CA TYR A 670 83.00 24.38 -2.11
C TYR A 670 82.93 22.97 -2.70
N ARG A 671 84.02 22.51 -3.31
CA ARG A 671 84.16 21.14 -3.84
C ARG A 671 85.39 20.44 -3.28
N TRP A 672 85.33 19.12 -3.17
CA TRP A 672 86.41 18.32 -2.62
C TRP A 672 87.55 18.12 -3.62
N VAL A 673 88.76 18.42 -3.19
CA VAL A 673 89.97 18.21 -4.00
C VAL A 673 91.05 17.50 -3.20
N ASP A 674 91.86 16.69 -3.88
CA ASP A 674 93.11 16.12 -3.33
C ASP A 674 94.30 16.92 -3.89
N GLY A 675 94.93 17.73 -3.04
CA GLY A 675 96.02 18.62 -3.42
C GLY A 675 97.40 18.04 -3.06
N ARG A 676 98.33 18.05 -4.01
CA ARG A 676 99.72 17.61 -3.87
C ARG A 676 100.71 18.64 -4.37
N ALA A 677 101.81 18.86 -3.65
CA ALA A 677 102.87 19.78 -4.07
C ALA A 677 104.22 19.09 -4.17
N GLU A 678 104.95 19.39 -5.24
CA GLU A 678 106.29 18.85 -5.55
C GLU A 678 107.25 20.01 -5.87
N PRO A 679 108.46 20.07 -5.27
CA PRO A 679 109.44 21.09 -5.59
C PRO A 679 110.24 20.71 -6.84
N LEU A 680 110.27 21.61 -7.82
CA LEU A 680 111.28 21.55 -8.87
C LEU A 680 112.56 22.19 -8.34
N ARG A 681 113.65 21.43 -8.34
CA ARG A 681 114.97 21.87 -7.88
C ARG A 681 115.92 22.10 -9.04
N ASP A 682 116.88 23.00 -8.85
CA ASP A 682 118.01 23.15 -9.75
C ASP A 682 119.09 22.10 -9.46
N GLN A 683 120.18 22.14 -10.24
CA GLN A 683 121.29 21.19 -10.17
C GLN A 683 122.12 21.27 -8.86
N SER A 684 121.96 22.35 -8.08
CA SER A 684 122.62 22.54 -6.78
C SER A 684 121.76 22.05 -5.60
N GLY A 685 120.54 21.59 -5.88
CA GLY A 685 119.56 21.15 -4.88
C GLY A 685 118.67 22.27 -4.33
N ALA A 686 118.90 23.52 -4.75
CA ALA A 686 118.05 24.65 -4.40
C ALA A 686 116.71 24.56 -5.14
N ILE A 687 115.62 24.95 -4.48
CA ILE A 687 114.28 24.90 -5.07
C ILE A 687 114.16 26.06 -6.06
N MET A 688 113.73 25.77 -7.30
CA MET A 688 113.46 26.76 -8.36
C MET A 688 112.01 27.21 -8.40
N GLN A 689 111.08 26.29 -8.16
CA GLN A 689 109.64 26.55 -8.16
C GLN A 689 108.91 25.31 -7.63
N TRP A 690 107.68 25.47 -7.16
CA TRP A 690 106.82 24.36 -6.78
C TRP A 690 105.74 24.15 -7.82
N TYR A 691 105.45 22.89 -8.14
CA TYR A 691 104.24 22.52 -8.87
C TYR A 691 103.26 21.91 -7.90
N VAL A 692 102.07 22.47 -7.85
CA VAL A 692 100.99 21.95 -7.02
C VAL A 692 99.85 21.54 -7.93
N ILE A 693 99.40 20.31 -7.79
CA ILE A 693 98.32 19.72 -8.55
C ILE A 693 97.20 19.42 -7.56
N SER A 694 95.97 19.78 -7.89
CA SER A 694 94.78 19.44 -7.11
C SER A 694 93.76 18.76 -8.01
N VAL A 695 93.44 17.50 -7.73
CA VAL A 695 92.48 16.74 -8.54
C VAL A 695 91.11 16.90 -7.91
N ASP A 696 90.11 17.27 -8.74
CA ASP A 696 88.72 17.29 -8.32
C ASP A 696 88.25 15.84 -8.11
N ILE A 697 87.93 15.50 -6.86
CA ILE A 697 87.39 14.19 -6.48
C ILE A 697 85.89 14.28 -6.21
N ASP A 698 85.25 15.40 -6.55
CA ASP A 698 83.84 15.63 -6.27
C ASP A 698 82.95 14.67 -7.07
N ASP A 699 83.30 14.30 -8.32
CA ASP A 699 82.57 13.28 -9.09
C ASP A 699 82.73 11.86 -8.50
N GLU A 700 83.86 11.55 -7.87
CA GLU A 700 84.09 10.26 -7.20
C GLU A 700 83.34 10.21 -5.86
N MET A 701 83.40 11.31 -5.11
CA MET A 701 82.60 11.49 -3.89
C MET A 701 81.10 11.50 -4.20
N ARG A 702 80.67 12.15 -5.30
CA ARG A 702 79.29 12.16 -5.83
C ARG A 702 78.89 10.86 -6.50
N ALA A 703 79.80 10.07 -7.08
CA ALA A 703 79.48 8.73 -7.62
C ALA A 703 79.29 7.74 -6.46
N GLN A 704 80.04 7.91 -5.37
CA GLN A 704 79.80 7.19 -4.12
C GLN A 704 78.48 7.64 -3.47
N GLU A 705 78.15 8.93 -3.57
CA GLU A 705 76.84 9.49 -3.21
C GLU A 705 75.73 9.05 -4.17
N ALA A 706 75.99 8.91 -5.48
CA ALA A 706 75.05 8.47 -6.50
C ALA A 706 74.82 6.96 -6.44
N LEU A 707 75.80 6.16 -6.01
CA LEU A 707 75.61 4.76 -5.68
C LEU A 707 74.70 4.65 -4.45
N ARG A 708 74.92 5.49 -3.43
CA ARG A 708 74.01 5.61 -2.27
C ARG A 708 72.63 6.13 -2.65
N ASP A 709 72.55 7.06 -3.61
CA ASP A 709 71.28 7.62 -4.08
C ASP A 709 70.57 6.67 -5.05
N ARG A 710 71.28 5.82 -5.79
CA ARG A 710 70.74 4.71 -6.60
C ARG A 710 70.26 3.57 -5.72
N GLU A 711 70.99 3.24 -4.66
CA GLU A 711 70.54 2.32 -3.61
C GLU A 711 69.30 2.87 -2.89
N ARG A 712 69.26 4.18 -2.60
CA ARG A 712 68.06 4.86 -2.09
C ARG A 712 66.93 4.90 -3.12
N GLU A 713 67.20 5.16 -4.40
CA GLU A 713 66.22 5.20 -5.48
C GLU A 713 65.61 3.82 -5.68
N LEU A 714 66.41 2.76 -5.73
CA LEU A 714 65.92 1.38 -5.80
C LEU A 714 65.12 1.00 -4.55
N SER A 715 65.57 1.41 -3.35
CA SER A 715 64.79 1.21 -2.12
C SER A 715 63.44 1.95 -2.19
N GLN A 716 63.45 3.22 -2.64
CA GLN A 716 62.25 4.02 -2.82
C GLN A 716 61.31 3.42 -3.87
N LEU A 717 61.82 2.90 -5.00
CA LEU A 717 61.00 2.25 -6.02
C LEU A 717 60.31 0.99 -5.47
N VAL A 718 61.01 0.18 -4.68
CA VAL A 718 60.44 -0.99 -4.00
C VAL A 718 59.40 -0.60 -2.94
N ASP A 719 59.61 0.53 -2.25
CA ASP A 719 58.67 1.07 -1.27
C ASP A 719 57.43 1.71 -1.93
N MET A 720 57.55 2.18 -3.17
CA MET A 720 56.45 2.74 -3.97
C MET A 720 55.56 1.68 -4.61
N VAL A 721 55.99 0.40 -4.68
CA VAL A 721 55.13 -0.69 -5.16
C VAL A 721 53.94 -0.85 -4.21
N PRO A 722 52.69 -0.84 -4.71
CA PRO A 722 51.49 -0.92 -3.87
C PRO A 722 51.21 -2.34 -3.34
N SER A 723 52.26 -3.07 -2.95
CA SER A 723 52.21 -4.44 -2.43
C SER A 723 53.07 -4.56 -1.17
N LEU A 724 52.69 -5.49 -0.29
CA LEU A 724 53.46 -5.80 0.91
C LEU A 724 54.57 -6.78 0.53
N LEU A 725 55.80 -6.29 0.34
CA LEU A 725 56.90 -7.09 -0.19
C LEU A 725 57.79 -7.59 0.95
N TRP A 726 58.19 -8.85 0.84
CA TRP A 726 59.07 -9.50 1.81
C TRP A 726 60.05 -10.45 1.14
N ARG A 727 61.19 -10.67 1.78
CA ARG A 727 62.24 -11.59 1.31
C ARG A 727 62.69 -12.50 2.43
N LEU A 728 62.80 -13.80 2.16
CA LEU A 728 63.39 -14.78 3.08
C LEU A 728 64.74 -15.28 2.52
N ASN A 729 65.66 -15.69 3.39
CA ASN A 729 66.84 -16.45 2.97
C ASN A 729 66.46 -17.90 2.62
N SER A 730 67.45 -18.70 2.19
CA SER A 730 67.28 -20.12 1.87
C SER A 730 66.76 -20.99 3.03
N GLU A 731 66.93 -20.55 4.27
CA GLU A 731 66.47 -21.21 5.50
C GLU A 731 65.09 -20.71 5.97
N GLY A 732 64.45 -19.81 5.22
CA GLY A 732 63.14 -19.24 5.56
C GLY A 732 63.16 -18.08 6.56
N THR A 733 64.32 -17.51 6.87
CA THR A 733 64.46 -16.35 7.78
C THR A 733 64.20 -15.04 7.03
N PRO A 734 63.34 -14.13 7.54
CA PRO A 734 63.11 -12.82 6.94
C PRO A 734 64.39 -11.97 6.88
N THR A 735 64.69 -11.44 5.69
CA THR A 735 65.89 -10.63 5.39
C THR A 735 65.57 -9.24 4.86
N PHE A 736 64.35 -9.01 4.37
CA PHE A 736 63.90 -7.69 3.90
C PHE A 736 62.38 -7.59 3.94
N PHE A 737 61.88 -6.44 4.36
CA PHE A 737 60.50 -5.98 4.25
C PHE A 737 60.55 -4.59 3.62
N ASN A 738 59.67 -4.30 2.65
CA ASN A 738 59.53 -2.93 2.17
C ASN A 738 58.83 -2.06 3.22
N GLN A 739 58.99 -0.74 3.12
CA GLN A 739 58.42 0.22 4.06
C GLN A 739 56.90 0.05 4.20
N ARG A 740 56.21 -0.29 3.11
CA ARG A 740 54.76 -0.52 3.10
C ARG A 740 54.32 -1.70 3.96
N LEU A 741 55.09 -2.80 3.97
CA LEU A 741 54.83 -3.94 4.87
C LEU A 741 55.13 -3.58 6.33
N ILE A 742 56.16 -2.79 6.59
CA ILE A 742 56.48 -2.29 7.93
C ILE A 742 55.37 -1.37 8.44
N ASP A 743 54.91 -0.42 7.64
CA ASP A 743 53.81 0.49 7.97
C ASP A 743 52.49 -0.26 8.15
N PHE A 744 52.24 -1.26 7.30
CA PHE A 744 51.05 -2.09 7.39
C PHE A 744 51.05 -2.90 8.68
N LEU A 745 52.15 -3.56 9.05
CA LEU A 745 52.23 -4.38 10.27
C LEU A 745 52.50 -3.58 11.54
N GLY A 746 53.09 -2.39 11.44
CA GLY A 746 53.65 -1.64 12.57
C GLY A 746 54.89 -2.31 13.19
N LEU A 747 55.51 -3.26 12.47
CA LEU A 747 56.59 -4.12 12.97
C LEU A 747 57.69 -4.27 11.91
N GLY A 748 58.95 -4.09 12.31
CA GLY A 748 60.12 -4.32 11.49
C GLY A 748 60.78 -5.69 11.73
N ILE A 749 61.76 -6.05 10.89
CA ILE A 749 62.52 -7.30 11.04
C ILE A 749 63.31 -7.34 12.36
N ALA A 750 63.80 -6.17 12.83
CA ALA A 750 64.56 -6.06 14.06
C ALA A 750 63.72 -6.38 15.32
N ASP A 751 62.40 -6.20 15.24
CA ASP A 751 61.47 -6.46 16.36
C ASP A 751 61.17 -7.96 16.54
N MET A 752 61.71 -8.82 15.66
CA MET A 752 61.45 -10.27 15.61
C MET A 752 62.48 -11.12 16.36
N GLU A 753 63.36 -10.51 17.16
CA GLU A 753 64.29 -11.24 18.02
C GLU A 753 63.63 -11.70 19.33
N LYS A 754 63.01 -12.89 19.29
CA LYS A 754 62.56 -13.61 20.48
C LYS A 754 63.51 -14.77 20.81
N PRO A 755 64.02 -14.89 22.05
CA PRO A 755 64.84 -16.03 22.46
C PRO A 755 64.07 -17.36 22.27
N GLY A 756 64.61 -18.27 21.46
CA GLY A 756 64.07 -19.63 21.28
C GLY A 756 63.08 -19.82 20.12
N LEU A 757 62.70 -18.77 19.37
CA LEU A 757 61.91 -18.87 18.14
C LEU A 757 62.72 -18.42 16.92
N SER A 758 62.46 -19.02 15.75
CA SER A 758 62.95 -18.46 14.49
C SER A 758 62.25 -17.14 14.18
N ARG A 759 62.93 -16.21 13.50
CA ARG A 759 62.34 -14.89 13.16
C ARG A 759 61.06 -15.01 12.32
N LEU A 760 60.93 -16.06 11.51
CA LEU A 760 59.70 -16.35 10.75
C LEU A 760 58.57 -16.80 11.68
N ALA A 761 58.84 -17.68 12.65
CA ALA A 761 57.83 -18.14 13.59
C ALA A 761 57.34 -17.00 14.50
N ALA A 762 58.25 -16.12 14.94
CA ALA A 762 57.90 -14.92 15.70
C ALA A 762 57.02 -13.95 14.89
N LEU A 763 57.27 -13.81 13.59
CA LEU A 763 56.44 -13.01 12.68
C LEU A 763 55.03 -13.58 12.54
N ILE A 764 54.91 -14.90 12.32
CA ILE A 764 53.62 -15.56 12.20
C ILE A 764 52.82 -15.39 13.50
N GLU A 765 53.45 -15.55 14.66
CA GLU A 765 52.81 -15.36 15.97
C GLU A 765 52.33 -13.91 16.20
N ALA A 766 53.11 -12.92 15.77
CA ALA A 766 52.83 -11.50 16.05
C ALA A 766 51.83 -10.87 15.05
N ALA A 767 51.91 -11.27 13.78
CA ALA A 767 51.25 -10.58 12.67
C ALA A 767 50.12 -11.39 12.02
N VAL A 768 50.04 -12.70 12.19
CA VAL A 768 49.01 -13.55 11.54
C VAL A 768 47.90 -13.86 12.54
N HIS A 769 46.66 -13.97 12.07
CA HIS A 769 45.55 -14.34 12.94
C HIS A 769 45.79 -15.73 13.58
N PRO A 770 45.50 -15.92 14.89
CA PRO A 770 45.79 -17.18 15.59
C PRO A 770 45.26 -18.44 14.90
N ASP A 771 44.04 -18.39 14.35
CA ASP A 771 43.43 -19.51 13.62
C ASP A 771 44.20 -19.87 12.33
N ASP A 772 44.86 -18.91 11.70
CA ASP A 772 45.53 -19.09 10.41
C ASP A 772 47.02 -19.43 10.61
N ALA A 773 47.59 -19.11 11.77
CA ALA A 773 49.02 -19.21 12.08
C ALA A 773 49.59 -20.62 11.86
N ALA A 774 48.92 -21.66 12.38
CA ALA A 774 49.38 -23.04 12.25
C ALA A 774 49.36 -23.50 10.78
N SER A 775 48.27 -23.20 10.07
CA SER A 775 48.08 -23.59 8.68
C SER A 775 49.03 -22.84 7.73
N LEU A 776 49.37 -21.59 8.05
CA LEU A 776 50.33 -20.79 7.29
C LEU A 776 51.76 -21.30 7.52
N ALA A 777 52.13 -21.61 8.76
CA ALA A 777 53.45 -22.15 9.09
C ALA A 777 53.72 -23.48 8.38
N GLU A 778 52.72 -24.37 8.32
CA GLU A 778 52.82 -25.65 7.59
C GLU A 778 53.02 -25.43 6.08
N ALA A 779 52.22 -24.54 5.47
CA ALA A 779 52.31 -24.25 4.05
C ALA A 779 53.65 -23.60 3.66
N LEU A 780 54.15 -22.66 4.46
CA LEU A 780 55.46 -22.05 4.24
C LEU A 780 56.59 -23.08 4.42
N ASN A 781 56.53 -23.92 5.46
CA ASN A 781 57.53 -24.95 5.68
C ASN A 781 57.55 -25.98 4.54
N HIS A 782 56.38 -26.34 3.99
CA HIS A 782 56.30 -27.19 2.81
C HIS A 782 57.02 -26.57 1.61
N SER A 783 56.72 -25.31 1.26
CA SER A 783 57.38 -24.60 0.16
C SER A 783 58.89 -24.47 0.37
N LEU A 784 59.35 -24.19 1.60
CA LEU A 784 60.78 -24.10 1.93
C LEU A 784 61.52 -25.44 1.72
N VAL A 785 60.86 -26.57 2.00
CA VAL A 785 61.45 -27.92 1.85
C VAL A 785 61.40 -28.42 0.41
N THR A 786 60.28 -28.19 -0.31
CA THR A 786 60.09 -28.69 -1.68
C THR A 786 60.68 -27.76 -2.74
N GLY A 787 60.79 -26.46 -2.43
CA GLY A 787 61.16 -25.44 -3.39
C GLY A 787 60.03 -25.05 -4.35
N GLU A 788 58.78 -25.45 -4.08
CA GLU A 788 57.62 -25.04 -4.86
C GLU A 788 57.12 -23.65 -4.44
N GLY A 789 56.59 -22.90 -5.41
CA GLY A 789 56.01 -21.58 -5.15
C GLY A 789 54.94 -21.61 -4.06
N PHE A 790 54.90 -20.59 -3.22
CA PHE A 790 53.94 -20.44 -2.14
C PHE A 790 52.75 -19.58 -2.61
N SER A 791 51.51 -19.97 -2.30
CA SER A 791 50.33 -19.14 -2.54
C SER A 791 49.21 -19.48 -1.56
N LYS A 792 48.76 -18.50 -0.76
CA LYS A 792 47.72 -18.72 0.27
C LYS A 792 47.02 -17.43 0.69
N GLN A 793 45.75 -17.55 1.06
CA GLN A 793 45.00 -16.49 1.73
C GLN A 793 45.06 -16.67 3.25
N TYR A 794 45.32 -15.60 3.98
CA TYR A 794 45.39 -15.59 5.44
C TYR A 794 45.15 -14.17 5.96
N ARG A 795 44.82 -14.04 7.25
CA ARG A 795 44.60 -12.73 7.86
C ARG A 795 45.90 -12.18 8.45
N LEU A 796 46.29 -10.99 8.00
CA LEU A 796 47.38 -10.21 8.57
C LEU A 796 46.84 -9.08 9.45
N ARG A 797 47.52 -8.84 10.57
CA ARG A 797 47.23 -7.79 11.52
C ARG A 797 47.83 -6.49 11.04
N ARG A 798 47.00 -5.46 10.91
CA ARG A 798 47.43 -4.10 10.61
C ARG A 798 47.94 -3.40 11.88
N ALA A 799 48.73 -2.33 11.74
CA ALA A 799 49.35 -1.57 12.83
C ALA A 799 48.36 -1.04 13.89
N ASP A 800 47.10 -0.79 13.50
CA ASP A 800 46.00 -0.38 14.40
C ASP A 800 45.34 -1.56 15.15
N GLY A 801 45.81 -2.78 14.91
CA GLY A 801 45.34 -4.00 15.55
C GLY A 801 44.24 -4.74 14.80
N VAL A 802 43.72 -4.20 13.69
CA VAL A 802 42.66 -4.84 12.90
C VAL A 802 43.24 -5.90 11.98
N TYR A 803 42.63 -7.09 11.94
CA TYR A 803 43.00 -8.13 10.97
C TYR A 803 42.33 -7.88 9.63
N ARG A 804 43.10 -7.99 8.53
CA ARG A 804 42.60 -7.91 7.15
C ARG A 804 43.01 -9.14 6.35
N TRP A 805 42.18 -9.56 5.42
CA TRP A 805 42.49 -10.67 4.52
C TRP A 805 43.56 -10.27 3.50
N VAL A 806 44.62 -11.05 3.41
CA VAL A 806 45.65 -10.90 2.38
C VAL A 806 45.80 -12.18 1.58
N LYS A 807 46.18 -12.04 0.31
CA LYS A 807 46.68 -13.13 -0.53
C LYS A 807 48.20 -13.01 -0.64
N GLY A 808 48.92 -13.93 -0.01
CA GLY A 808 50.37 -14.02 -0.09
C GLY A 808 50.82 -14.98 -1.18
N SER A 809 51.85 -14.61 -1.93
CA SER A 809 52.51 -15.49 -2.90
C SER A 809 54.02 -15.30 -2.87
N ALA A 810 54.81 -16.36 -3.07
CA ALA A 810 56.27 -16.26 -3.11
C ALA A 810 56.95 -17.28 -4.02
N GLU A 811 58.05 -16.86 -4.64
CA GLU A 811 58.85 -17.64 -5.59
C GLU A 811 60.32 -17.72 -5.15
N PRO A 812 61.01 -18.86 -5.35
CA PRO A 812 62.42 -19.02 -5.00
C PRO A 812 63.35 -18.51 -6.11
N LEU A 813 64.30 -17.66 -5.74
CA LEU A 813 65.47 -17.35 -6.57
C LEU A 813 66.51 -18.48 -6.41
N ARG A 814 66.95 -19.03 -7.53
CA ARG A 814 67.88 -20.16 -7.59
C ARG A 814 69.23 -19.78 -8.18
N ASP A 815 70.28 -20.48 -7.75
CA ASP A 815 71.61 -20.40 -8.37
C ASP A 815 71.70 -21.29 -9.63
N GLU A 816 72.85 -21.23 -10.31
CA GLU A 816 73.13 -22.01 -11.53
C GLU A 816 73.12 -23.53 -11.31
N SER A 817 73.21 -24.00 -10.06
CA SER A 817 73.13 -25.42 -9.68
C SER A 817 71.73 -25.87 -9.24
N GLY A 818 70.76 -24.95 -9.23
CA GLY A 818 69.37 -25.18 -8.81
C GLY A 818 69.13 -25.03 -7.30
N GLY A 819 70.17 -24.68 -6.53
CA GLY A 819 70.08 -24.38 -5.10
C GLY A 819 69.32 -23.08 -4.85
N ILE A 820 68.46 -23.04 -3.82
CA ILE A 820 67.68 -21.85 -3.50
C ILE A 820 68.58 -20.85 -2.77
N ILE A 821 68.70 -19.64 -3.31
CA ILE A 821 69.45 -18.52 -2.72
C ILE A 821 68.55 -17.76 -1.75
N GLN A 822 67.36 -17.36 -2.20
CA GLN A 822 66.41 -16.52 -1.46
C GLN A 822 64.97 -16.75 -1.95
N TRP A 823 63.98 -16.37 -1.15
CA TRP A 823 62.57 -16.34 -1.53
C TRP A 823 62.06 -14.92 -1.62
N TYR A 824 61.38 -14.59 -2.71
CA TYR A 824 60.72 -13.29 -2.91
C TYR A 824 59.22 -13.46 -2.80
N GLY A 825 58.62 -12.77 -1.85
CA GLY A 825 57.20 -12.83 -1.59
C GLY A 825 56.51 -11.48 -1.66
N LEU A 826 55.25 -11.51 -2.07
CA LEU A 826 54.35 -10.37 -2.03
C LEU A 826 53.08 -10.77 -1.28
N SER A 827 52.42 -9.80 -0.68
CA SER A 827 51.10 -9.98 -0.09
C SER A 827 50.19 -8.82 -0.48
N HIS A 828 49.04 -9.16 -1.05
CA HIS A 828 48.05 -8.20 -1.54
C HIS A 828 46.83 -8.19 -0.61
N ASP A 829 46.38 -7.02 -0.18
CA ASP A 829 45.17 -6.86 0.63
C ASP A 829 43.94 -7.10 -0.24
N ILE A 830 43.12 -8.09 0.12
CA ILE A 830 41.90 -8.50 -0.60
C ILE A 830 40.64 -8.27 0.25
N ASP A 831 40.75 -7.61 1.40
CA ASP A 831 39.65 -7.46 2.35
C ASP A 831 38.48 -6.65 1.77
N ASP A 832 38.77 -5.57 1.04
CA ASP A 832 37.74 -4.75 0.40
C ASP A 832 37.05 -5.48 -0.77
N GLN A 833 37.81 -6.31 -1.51
CA GLN A 833 37.27 -7.15 -2.60
C GLN A 833 36.32 -8.22 -2.04
N LEU A 834 36.71 -8.91 -0.97
CA LEU A 834 35.88 -9.92 -0.32
C LEU A 834 34.60 -9.31 0.27
N ARG A 835 34.67 -8.11 0.86
CA ARG A 835 33.48 -7.39 1.38
C ARG A 835 32.48 -7.02 0.29
N VAL A 836 32.95 -6.61 -0.89
CA VAL A 836 32.05 -6.29 -2.02
C VAL A 836 31.38 -7.55 -2.57
N GLU A 837 32.13 -8.65 -2.70
CA GLU A 837 31.59 -9.93 -3.17
C GLU A 837 30.58 -10.52 -2.17
N GLU A 838 30.86 -10.41 -0.86
CA GLU A 838 29.96 -10.86 0.20
C GLU A 838 28.72 -9.96 0.31
N ALA A 839 28.86 -8.64 0.21
CA ALA A 839 27.74 -7.71 0.15
C ALA A 839 26.85 -7.95 -1.08
N LEU A 840 27.44 -8.30 -2.23
CA LEU A 840 26.69 -8.67 -3.43
C LEU A 840 25.91 -9.97 -3.21
N ARG A 841 26.56 -11.02 -2.68
CA ARG A 841 25.89 -12.30 -2.33
C ARG A 841 24.78 -12.11 -1.29
N GLU A 842 25.00 -11.27 -0.30
CA GLU A 842 24.03 -10.98 0.75
C GLU A 842 22.85 -10.18 0.20
N ARG A 843 23.10 -9.25 -0.72
CA ARG A 843 22.06 -8.51 -1.44
C ARG A 843 21.26 -9.41 -2.38
N GLU A 844 21.91 -10.32 -3.12
CA GLU A 844 21.25 -11.33 -3.94
C GLU A 844 20.38 -12.27 -3.09
N ARG A 845 20.92 -12.79 -1.98
CA ARG A 845 20.16 -13.63 -1.03
C ARG A 845 18.99 -12.87 -0.41
N SER A 846 19.18 -11.60 -0.07
CA SER A 846 18.13 -10.72 0.47
C SER A 846 17.01 -10.49 -0.55
N LEU A 847 17.34 -10.22 -1.81
CA LEU A 847 16.34 -10.09 -2.89
C LEU A 847 15.56 -11.38 -3.12
N TRP A 848 16.24 -12.54 -3.13
CA TRP A 848 15.58 -13.84 -3.20
C TRP A 848 14.65 -14.10 -2.01
N GLN A 849 15.10 -13.79 -0.79
CA GLN A 849 14.27 -13.93 0.41
C GLN A 849 13.07 -12.98 0.39
N LEU A 850 13.20 -11.75 -0.12
CA LEU A 850 12.08 -10.83 -0.27
C LEU A 850 11.02 -11.40 -1.21
N VAL A 851 11.41 -11.89 -2.38
CA VAL A 851 10.46 -12.51 -3.33
C VAL A 851 9.77 -13.73 -2.72
N GLU A 852 10.51 -14.59 -2.00
CA GLU A 852 9.95 -15.80 -1.37
C GLU A 852 9.16 -15.53 -0.08
N THR A 853 9.24 -14.33 0.52
CA THR A 853 8.51 -13.98 1.76
C THR A 853 7.35 -13.03 1.55
N LEU A 854 7.29 -12.34 0.40
CA LEU A 854 6.15 -11.52 0.04
C LEU A 854 4.87 -12.37 0.00
N PRO A 855 3.76 -11.93 0.62
CA PRO A 855 2.47 -12.65 0.57
C PRO A 855 1.78 -12.46 -0.79
N ALA A 856 2.54 -12.57 -1.88
CA ALA A 856 2.09 -12.39 -3.25
C ALA A 856 2.40 -13.65 -4.06
N MET A 857 1.41 -14.13 -4.83
CA MET A 857 1.64 -15.26 -5.72
C MET A 857 2.28 -14.74 -7.01
N ILE A 858 3.59 -14.90 -7.13
CA ILE A 858 4.40 -14.43 -8.26
C ILE A 858 4.73 -15.59 -9.20
N ASP A 859 4.64 -15.34 -10.50
CA ASP A 859 5.08 -16.22 -11.60
C ASP A 859 5.94 -15.40 -12.58
N CYS A 860 6.99 -15.98 -13.13
CA CYS A 860 7.79 -15.39 -14.18
C CYS A 860 7.69 -16.29 -15.41
N ALA A 861 7.51 -15.68 -16.58
CA ALA A 861 7.43 -16.41 -17.84
C ALA A 861 8.46 -15.92 -18.86
N ALA A 862 8.95 -16.82 -19.69
CA ALA A 862 9.80 -16.50 -20.83
C ALA A 862 9.06 -15.60 -21.86
N PRO A 863 9.75 -14.98 -22.83
CA PRO A 863 9.12 -14.06 -23.79
C PRO A 863 7.93 -14.63 -24.57
N ASN A 864 7.92 -15.94 -24.79
CA ASN A 864 6.82 -16.69 -25.43
C ASN A 864 5.65 -17.02 -24.49
N GLY A 865 5.71 -16.60 -23.23
CA GLY A 865 4.68 -16.83 -22.22
C GLY A 865 4.84 -18.13 -21.42
N GLU A 866 5.88 -18.93 -21.66
CA GLU A 866 6.11 -20.17 -20.89
C GLU A 866 6.56 -19.86 -19.46
N PRO A 867 5.88 -20.37 -18.42
CA PRO A 867 6.30 -20.20 -17.04
C PRO A 867 7.69 -20.82 -16.78
N ILE A 868 8.60 -20.02 -16.22
CA ILE A 868 9.99 -20.40 -15.89
C ILE A 868 10.26 -20.41 -14.38
N TYR A 869 9.49 -19.68 -13.57
CA TYR A 869 9.67 -19.61 -12.13
C TYR A 869 8.34 -19.29 -11.43
N ARG A 870 8.11 -19.91 -10.27
CA ARG A 870 7.02 -19.59 -9.34
C ARG A 870 7.57 -19.28 -7.96
N SER A 871 6.96 -18.33 -7.26
CA SER A 871 7.16 -18.13 -5.82
C SER A 871 6.62 -19.31 -4.99
N GLN A 872 7.09 -19.47 -3.75
CA GLN A 872 6.56 -20.47 -2.81
C GLN A 872 5.06 -20.31 -2.58
N GLN A 873 4.57 -19.08 -2.46
CA GLN A 873 3.16 -18.76 -2.23
C GLN A 873 2.28 -19.31 -3.36
N LEU A 874 2.71 -19.16 -4.61
CA LEU A 874 1.95 -19.68 -5.75
C LEU A 874 2.02 -21.22 -5.84
N ARG A 875 3.16 -21.84 -5.50
CA ARG A 875 3.28 -23.30 -5.41
C ARG A 875 2.33 -23.88 -4.35
N ASP A 876 2.31 -23.29 -3.17
CA ASP A 876 1.45 -23.71 -2.05
C ASP A 876 -0.03 -23.49 -2.36
N PHE A 877 -0.35 -22.41 -3.08
CA PHE A 877 -1.70 -22.13 -3.52
C PHE A 877 -2.20 -23.17 -4.53
N LEU A 878 -1.42 -23.44 -5.59
CA LEU A 878 -1.81 -24.35 -6.68
C LEU A 878 -1.70 -25.84 -6.30
N GLY A 879 -0.74 -26.20 -5.44
CA GLY A 879 -0.51 -27.57 -4.98
C GLY A 879 0.30 -28.46 -5.92
N TYR A 880 0.97 -27.89 -6.93
CA TYR A 880 1.84 -28.63 -7.87
C TYR A 880 2.99 -27.74 -8.38
N ASN A 881 4.11 -28.39 -8.75
CA ASN A 881 5.30 -27.70 -9.28
C ASN A 881 5.25 -27.55 -10.81
N LEU A 882 6.08 -26.66 -11.35
CA LEU A 882 6.15 -26.42 -12.80
C LEU A 882 6.63 -27.67 -13.57
N GLU A 883 7.57 -28.41 -13.01
CA GLU A 883 8.18 -29.60 -13.59
C GLU A 883 7.17 -30.76 -13.75
N GLU A 884 6.10 -30.77 -12.96
CA GLU A 884 5.04 -31.78 -13.04
C GLU A 884 4.16 -31.61 -14.29
N LEU A 885 4.22 -30.45 -14.96
CA LEU A 885 3.53 -30.20 -16.23
C LEU A 885 4.34 -30.65 -17.45
N ASP A 886 5.62 -30.98 -17.27
CA ASP A 886 6.48 -31.46 -18.35
C ASP A 886 6.05 -32.84 -18.85
N GLY A 887 6.05 -33.03 -20.17
CA GLY A 887 5.72 -34.33 -20.79
C GLY A 887 4.23 -34.62 -20.97
N THR A 888 3.34 -33.67 -20.66
CA THR A 888 1.88 -33.79 -20.88
C THR A 888 1.43 -33.60 -22.34
N GLY A 889 2.37 -33.31 -23.25
CA GLY A 889 2.09 -33.06 -24.67
C GLY A 889 1.52 -31.66 -24.97
N LYS A 890 1.38 -30.81 -23.95
CA LYS A 890 1.01 -29.39 -24.05
C LYS A 890 2.19 -28.51 -23.60
N THR A 891 2.13 -27.23 -23.94
CA THR A 891 3.02 -26.21 -23.37
C THR A 891 2.77 -26.05 -21.87
N ARG A 892 3.76 -25.58 -21.11
CA ARG A 892 3.58 -25.35 -19.65
C ARG A 892 2.53 -24.25 -19.42
N LEU A 893 2.46 -23.26 -20.32
CA LEU A 893 1.42 -22.24 -20.30
C LEU A 893 0.01 -22.86 -20.45
N ASP A 894 -0.25 -23.63 -21.51
CA ASP A 894 -1.57 -24.24 -21.71
C ASP A 894 -1.94 -25.22 -20.60
N GLY A 895 -0.97 -26.03 -20.15
CA GLY A 895 -1.17 -26.95 -19.02
C GLY A 895 -1.56 -26.22 -17.74
N THR A 896 -0.94 -25.06 -17.48
CA THR A 896 -1.25 -24.22 -16.31
C THR A 896 -2.65 -23.63 -16.39
N LEU A 897 -3.01 -23.04 -17.54
CA LEU A 897 -4.32 -22.41 -17.71
C LEU A 897 -5.45 -23.44 -17.65
N ASP A 898 -5.29 -24.62 -18.26
CA ASP A 898 -6.31 -25.68 -18.25
C ASP A 898 -6.50 -26.32 -16.87
N ALA A 899 -5.42 -26.46 -16.09
CA ALA A 899 -5.48 -27.08 -14.76
C ALA A 899 -5.93 -26.10 -13.66
N GLY A 900 -5.51 -24.84 -13.77
CA GLY A 900 -5.69 -23.82 -12.74
C GLY A 900 -6.92 -22.94 -12.91
N VAL A 901 -7.33 -22.59 -14.13
CA VAL A 901 -8.41 -21.61 -14.33
C VAL A 901 -9.79 -22.29 -14.34
N HIS A 902 -10.79 -21.63 -13.77
CA HIS A 902 -12.17 -22.14 -13.80
C HIS A 902 -12.67 -22.37 -15.24
N PRO A 903 -13.42 -23.46 -15.52
CA PRO A 903 -13.88 -23.81 -16.86
C PRO A 903 -14.63 -22.70 -17.61
N ASP A 904 -15.45 -21.90 -16.92
CA ASP A 904 -16.14 -20.77 -17.57
C ASP A 904 -15.20 -19.61 -17.95
N ASP A 905 -14.06 -19.48 -17.27
CA ASP A 905 -13.15 -18.33 -17.40
C ASP A 905 -11.99 -18.65 -18.36
N VAL A 906 -11.63 -19.93 -18.53
CA VAL A 906 -10.42 -20.38 -19.24
C VAL A 906 -10.33 -19.90 -20.68
N ALA A 907 -11.45 -19.91 -21.42
CA ALA A 907 -11.47 -19.50 -22.83
C ALA A 907 -11.10 -18.01 -22.97
N GLY A 908 -11.69 -17.15 -22.13
CA GLY A 908 -11.39 -15.73 -22.15
C GLY A 908 -9.98 -15.45 -21.62
N VAL A 909 -9.52 -16.16 -20.58
CA VAL A 909 -8.16 -15.99 -20.07
C VAL A 909 -7.13 -16.29 -21.16
N LYS A 910 -7.30 -17.39 -21.90
CA LYS A 910 -6.41 -17.75 -23.02
C LYS A 910 -6.39 -16.68 -24.12
N GLU A 911 -7.55 -16.15 -24.50
CA GLU A 911 -7.65 -15.09 -25.51
C GLU A 911 -6.90 -13.82 -25.09
N ASN A 912 -7.13 -13.34 -23.87
CA ASN A 912 -6.46 -12.13 -23.36
C ASN A 912 -4.95 -12.34 -23.19
N TYR A 913 -4.52 -13.52 -22.73
CA TYR A 913 -3.10 -13.84 -22.60
C TYR A 913 -2.41 -13.86 -23.98
N ALA A 914 -3.04 -14.48 -24.98
CA ALA A 914 -2.51 -14.51 -26.35
C ALA A 914 -2.41 -13.10 -26.97
N HIS A 915 -3.39 -12.23 -26.68
CA HIS A 915 -3.33 -10.83 -27.10
C HIS A 915 -2.15 -10.10 -26.46
N SER A 916 -1.95 -10.24 -25.14
CA SER A 916 -0.84 -9.63 -24.41
C SER A 916 0.53 -10.11 -24.94
N LEU A 917 0.68 -11.42 -25.19
CA LEU A 917 1.91 -11.99 -25.76
C LEU A 917 2.22 -11.49 -27.17
N SER A 918 1.20 -11.28 -28.02
CA SER A 918 1.40 -10.82 -29.41
C SER A 918 1.64 -9.32 -29.55
N THR A 919 1.08 -8.51 -28.63
CA THR A 919 1.19 -7.05 -28.66
C THR A 919 2.31 -6.51 -27.78
N GLY A 920 2.68 -7.24 -26.72
CA GLY A 920 3.57 -6.77 -25.66
C GLY A 920 2.90 -5.77 -24.71
N GLU A 921 1.57 -5.66 -24.72
CA GLU A 921 0.80 -4.86 -23.75
C GLU A 921 0.63 -5.59 -22.41
N PRO A 922 0.57 -4.88 -21.27
CA PRO A 922 0.34 -5.51 -19.97
C PRO A 922 -1.02 -6.24 -19.88
N TYR A 923 -1.03 -7.41 -19.26
CA TYR A 923 -2.24 -8.18 -18.97
C TYR A 923 -2.79 -7.79 -17.59
N ALA A 924 -4.11 -7.64 -17.46
CA ALA A 924 -4.79 -7.52 -16.17
C ALA A 924 -6.20 -8.11 -16.26
N ARG A 925 -6.52 -9.08 -15.38
CA ARG A 925 -7.85 -9.71 -15.37
C ARG A 925 -8.20 -10.37 -14.04
N ARG A 926 -9.44 -10.17 -13.60
CA ARG A 926 -10.08 -10.95 -12.53
C ARG A 926 -10.66 -12.25 -13.08
N HIS A 927 -10.31 -13.37 -12.48
CA HIS A 927 -10.83 -14.69 -12.84
C HIS A 927 -10.71 -15.66 -11.66
N ARG A 928 -11.33 -16.84 -11.77
CA ARG A 928 -11.26 -17.85 -10.73
C ARG A 928 -10.09 -18.79 -10.96
N LEU A 929 -9.25 -18.96 -9.94
CA LEU A 929 -8.10 -19.86 -9.92
C LEU A 929 -8.32 -20.96 -8.89
N ARG A 930 -7.96 -22.18 -9.26
CA ARG A 930 -8.12 -23.39 -8.47
C ARG A 930 -6.97 -23.51 -7.46
N ARG A 931 -7.33 -23.69 -6.19
CA ARG A 931 -6.42 -23.94 -5.08
C ARG A 931 -6.13 -25.44 -4.96
N HIS A 932 -5.08 -25.81 -4.22
CA HIS A 932 -4.62 -27.19 -4.01
C HIS A 932 -5.69 -28.15 -3.47
N ASP A 933 -6.68 -27.64 -2.73
CA ASP A 933 -7.83 -28.39 -2.18
C ASP A 933 -8.98 -28.60 -3.19
N GLY A 934 -8.86 -27.99 -4.38
CA GLY A 934 -9.86 -28.03 -5.44
C GLY A 934 -10.90 -26.92 -5.39
N GLU A 935 -10.83 -26.02 -4.41
CA GLU A 935 -11.69 -24.84 -4.35
C GLU A 935 -11.27 -23.79 -5.38
N TYR A 936 -12.23 -23.10 -5.99
CA TYR A 936 -11.96 -21.98 -6.88
C TYR A 936 -12.10 -20.67 -6.13
N ARG A 937 -11.03 -19.87 -6.11
CA ARG A 937 -11.01 -18.54 -5.49
C ARG A 937 -10.87 -17.45 -6.54
N TRP A 938 -11.46 -16.29 -6.27
CA TRP A 938 -11.26 -15.13 -7.14
C TRP A 938 -9.84 -14.60 -6.99
N VAL A 939 -9.14 -14.48 -8.12
CA VAL A 939 -7.83 -13.85 -8.20
C VAL A 939 -7.83 -12.70 -9.20
N GLU A 940 -7.02 -11.70 -8.94
CA GLU A 940 -6.64 -10.69 -9.93
C GLU A 940 -5.23 -10.99 -10.41
N THR A 941 -5.09 -11.31 -11.69
CA THR A 941 -3.80 -11.60 -12.30
C THR A 941 -3.37 -10.43 -13.17
N ARG A 942 -2.15 -9.94 -12.94
CA ARG A 942 -1.51 -8.90 -13.73
C ARG A 942 -0.17 -9.40 -14.27
N ALA A 943 0.12 -9.18 -15.54
CA ALA A 943 1.41 -9.49 -16.14
C ALA A 943 2.00 -8.27 -16.86
N ALA A 944 3.28 -8.00 -16.65
CA ALA A 944 3.99 -6.91 -17.31
C ALA A 944 5.30 -7.43 -17.96
N PRO A 945 5.65 -6.95 -19.17
CA PRO A 945 6.88 -7.37 -19.83
C PRO A 945 8.10 -6.62 -19.28
N MET A 946 9.14 -7.37 -18.91
CA MET A 946 10.48 -6.87 -18.65
C MET A 946 11.26 -6.83 -19.96
N ARG A 947 11.85 -5.68 -20.27
CA ARG A 947 12.57 -5.44 -21.52
C ARG A 947 14.06 -5.16 -21.26
N ASN A 948 14.92 -5.56 -22.18
CA ASN A 948 16.34 -5.19 -22.15
C ASN A 948 16.55 -3.75 -22.68
N ALA A 949 17.81 -3.29 -22.74
CA ALA A 949 18.19 -1.96 -23.22
C ALA A 949 17.76 -1.72 -24.68
N GLU A 950 17.65 -2.77 -25.47
CA GLU A 950 17.23 -2.76 -26.87
C GLU A 950 15.69 -2.81 -27.05
N GLY A 951 14.92 -2.83 -25.96
CA GLY A 951 13.45 -2.84 -25.97
C GLY A 951 12.80 -4.21 -26.23
N VAL A 952 13.59 -5.27 -26.35
CA VAL A 952 13.14 -6.66 -26.54
C VAL A 952 12.63 -7.23 -25.21
N ILE A 953 11.48 -7.91 -25.23
CA ILE A 953 10.94 -8.58 -24.04
C ILE A 953 11.86 -9.76 -23.69
N VAL A 954 12.43 -9.73 -22.48
CA VAL A 954 13.28 -10.80 -21.94
C VAL A 954 12.53 -11.71 -20.99
N GLN A 955 11.45 -11.21 -20.36
CA GLN A 955 10.63 -11.96 -19.40
C GLN A 955 9.27 -11.28 -19.22
N TRP A 956 8.27 -12.02 -18.78
CA TRP A 956 7.02 -11.52 -18.24
C TRP A 956 6.99 -11.72 -16.73
N ASN A 957 6.69 -10.66 -15.98
CA ASN A 957 6.50 -10.70 -14.53
C ASN A 957 5.01 -10.71 -14.23
N VAL A 958 4.53 -11.79 -13.62
CA VAL A 958 3.12 -12.03 -13.33
C VAL A 958 2.90 -12.03 -11.83
N ILE A 959 1.87 -11.33 -11.37
CA ILE A 959 1.40 -11.37 -9.99
C ILE A 959 -0.07 -11.80 -9.99
N CYS A 960 -0.41 -12.73 -9.11
CA CYS A 960 -1.77 -13.18 -8.83
C CYS A 960 -2.10 -12.77 -7.39
N LEU A 961 -3.12 -11.95 -7.23
CA LEU A 961 -3.60 -11.51 -5.93
C LEU A 961 -4.90 -12.26 -5.61
N ASP A 962 -4.97 -12.91 -4.44
CA ASP A 962 -6.22 -13.50 -3.95
C ASP A 962 -7.15 -12.38 -3.48
N ILE A 963 -8.24 -12.16 -4.22
CA ILE A 963 -9.23 -11.12 -3.98
C ILE A 963 -10.56 -11.71 -3.52
N ASP A 964 -10.59 -12.99 -3.16
CA ASP A 964 -11.82 -13.70 -2.82
C ASP A 964 -12.53 -13.06 -1.62
N GLY A 965 -11.77 -12.64 -0.61
CA GLY A 965 -12.30 -11.88 0.53
C GLY A 965 -12.90 -10.52 0.14
N GLU A 966 -12.29 -9.81 -0.82
CA GLU A 966 -12.77 -8.51 -1.32
C GLU A 966 -14.08 -8.67 -2.08
N VAL A 967 -14.15 -9.64 -3.00
CA VAL A 967 -15.35 -9.93 -3.80
C VAL A 967 -16.52 -10.34 -2.89
N HIS A 968 -16.27 -11.16 -1.87
CA HIS A 968 -17.32 -11.56 -0.91
C HIS A 968 -17.76 -10.39 -0.03
N ALA A 969 -16.83 -9.53 0.42
CA ALA A 969 -17.16 -8.36 1.22
C ALA A 969 -17.97 -7.32 0.43
N GLU A 970 -17.63 -7.07 -0.84
CA GLU A 970 -18.41 -6.18 -1.72
C GLU A 970 -19.83 -6.69 -1.93
N GLU A 971 -19.99 -8.00 -2.14
CA GLU A 971 -21.28 -8.63 -2.34
C GLU A 971 -22.12 -8.63 -1.05
N ASP A 972 -21.50 -8.90 0.11
CA ASP A 972 -22.17 -8.81 1.41
C ASP A 972 -22.56 -7.37 1.75
N LEU A 973 -21.72 -6.38 1.41
CA LEU A 973 -22.05 -4.96 1.54
C LEU A 973 -23.21 -4.56 0.62
N ARG A 974 -23.24 -5.07 -0.61
CA ARG A 974 -24.36 -4.85 -1.55
C ARG A 974 -25.66 -5.40 -0.96
N ARG A 975 -25.64 -6.65 -0.47
CA ARG A 975 -26.81 -7.26 0.19
C ARG A 975 -27.21 -6.52 1.46
N ALA A 976 -26.25 -6.04 2.25
CA ALA A 976 -26.53 -5.23 3.44
C ALA A 976 -27.14 -3.87 3.10
N ARG A 977 -26.66 -3.18 2.06
CA ARG A 977 -27.27 -1.93 1.53
C ARG A 977 -28.68 -2.17 1.01
N GLU A 978 -28.90 -3.22 0.25
CA GLU A 978 -30.25 -3.60 -0.21
C GLU A 978 -31.18 -3.97 0.95
N GLY A 979 -30.64 -4.57 2.01
CA GLY A 979 -31.36 -4.86 3.25
C GLY A 979 -31.70 -3.61 4.05
N LEU A 980 -30.75 -2.67 4.17
CA LEU A 980 -30.91 -1.38 4.86
C LEU A 980 -31.93 -0.49 4.13
N ALA A 981 -31.88 -0.44 2.80
CA ALA A 981 -32.84 0.29 1.98
C ALA A 981 -34.26 -0.25 2.22
N ARG A 982 -34.43 -1.59 2.22
CA ARG A 982 -35.71 -2.24 2.54
C ARG A 982 -36.16 -2.00 3.98
N ALA A 983 -35.25 -2.08 4.95
CA ALA A 983 -35.57 -1.85 6.36
C ALA A 983 -35.96 -0.39 6.67
N SER A 984 -35.25 0.57 6.06
CA SER A 984 -35.57 2.00 6.14
C SER A 984 -36.94 2.32 5.52
N GLN A 985 -37.25 1.68 4.38
CA GLN A 985 -38.56 1.78 3.73
C GLN A 985 -39.70 1.23 4.62
N VAL A 986 -39.47 0.11 5.31
CA VAL A 986 -40.43 -0.48 6.26
C VAL A 986 -40.55 0.32 7.56
N ALA A 987 -39.46 0.89 8.07
CA ALA A 987 -39.48 1.74 9.27
C ALA A 987 -40.24 3.05 9.02
N SER A 988 -40.04 3.67 7.85
CA SER A 988 -40.82 4.84 7.41
C SER A 988 -42.32 4.52 7.32
N LEU A 989 -42.67 3.31 6.87
CA LEU A 989 -44.05 2.79 6.82
C LEU A 989 -44.70 2.69 8.22
N ALA A 990 -43.91 2.35 9.25
CA ALA A 990 -44.40 2.20 10.62
C ALA A 990 -44.69 3.56 11.29
N GLU A 991 -43.82 4.57 11.11
CA GLU A 991 -44.07 5.94 11.61
C GLU A 991 -45.26 6.61 10.92
N LEU A 992 -45.40 6.43 9.61
CA LEU A 992 -46.48 7.03 8.80
C LEU A 992 -47.87 6.45 9.10
N SER A 993 -47.95 5.21 9.60
CA SER A 993 -49.22 4.50 9.81
C SER A 993 -50.12 5.18 10.87
N ALA A 994 -49.54 5.73 11.94
CA ALA A 994 -50.30 6.43 12.99
C ALA A 994 -50.88 7.77 12.49
N SER A 995 -50.11 8.51 11.69
CA SER A 995 -50.56 9.78 11.10
C SER A 995 -51.63 9.57 10.02
N ILE A 996 -51.45 8.54 9.17
CA ILE A 996 -52.42 8.16 8.15
C ILE A 996 -53.76 7.77 8.79
N ALA A 997 -53.72 6.95 9.84
CA ALA A 997 -54.92 6.57 10.59
C ALA A 997 -55.60 7.80 11.18
N HIS A 998 -54.84 8.77 11.70
CA HIS A 998 -55.40 9.99 12.28
C HIS A 998 -56.11 10.86 11.22
N GLU A 999 -55.48 11.10 10.07
CA GLU A 999 -56.04 11.95 9.01
C GLU A 999 -57.24 11.33 8.28
N VAL A 1000 -57.28 10.01 8.12
CA VAL A 1000 -58.44 9.32 7.50
C VAL A 1000 -59.61 9.25 8.49
N ASN A 1001 -59.32 9.00 9.77
CA ASN A 1001 -60.37 8.85 10.78
C ASN A 1001 -61.07 10.17 11.10
N GLN A 1002 -60.40 11.33 10.99
CA GLN A 1002 -61.03 12.63 11.26
C GLN A 1002 -62.26 12.94 10.39
N PRO A 1003 -62.20 12.93 9.04
CA PRO A 1003 -63.36 13.18 8.20
C PRO A 1003 -64.39 12.04 8.31
N LEU A 1004 -63.97 10.79 8.49
CA LEU A 1004 -64.90 9.67 8.70
C LEU A 1004 -65.70 9.81 10.01
N ALA A 1005 -65.07 10.26 11.09
CA ALA A 1005 -65.75 10.55 12.34
C ALA A 1005 -66.77 11.69 12.18
N ALA A 1006 -66.41 12.74 11.42
CA ALA A 1006 -67.32 13.83 11.09
C ALA A 1006 -68.51 13.37 10.24
N VAL A 1007 -68.30 12.47 9.26
CA VAL A 1007 -69.38 11.82 8.49
C VAL A 1007 -70.36 11.08 9.40
N VAL A 1008 -69.85 10.26 10.32
CA VAL A 1008 -70.70 9.50 11.26
C VAL A 1008 -71.48 10.43 12.19
N ALA A 1009 -70.81 11.46 12.75
CA ALA A 1009 -71.45 12.44 13.63
C ALA A 1009 -72.55 13.25 12.92
N ASN A 1010 -72.27 13.73 11.69
CA ASN A 1010 -73.23 14.47 10.88
C ASN A 1010 -74.38 13.57 10.40
N SER A 1011 -74.14 12.29 10.17
CA SER A 1011 -75.18 11.30 9.84
C SER A 1011 -76.17 11.11 10.99
N HIS A 1012 -75.67 10.97 12.23
CA HIS A 1012 -76.52 10.92 13.42
C HIS A 1012 -77.27 12.24 13.70
N ALA A 1013 -76.65 13.38 13.41
CA ALA A 1013 -77.31 14.68 13.53
C ALA A 1013 -78.42 14.85 12.49
N CYS A 1014 -78.17 14.45 11.24
CA CYS A 1014 -79.16 14.44 10.16
C CYS A 1014 -80.38 13.57 10.53
N GLN A 1015 -80.13 12.34 11.01
CA GLN A 1015 -81.18 11.44 11.47
C GLN A 1015 -82.02 12.06 12.60
N ARG A 1016 -81.38 12.70 13.58
CA ARG A 1016 -82.09 13.41 14.67
C ARG A 1016 -82.97 14.56 14.16
N TRP A 1017 -82.51 15.34 13.18
CA TRP A 1017 -83.31 16.45 12.63
C TRP A 1017 -84.47 15.99 11.75
N LEU A 1018 -84.34 14.84 11.09
CA LEU A 1018 -85.42 14.22 10.33
C LEU A 1018 -86.49 13.57 11.22
N MET A 1019 -86.10 13.06 12.39
CA MET A 1019 -87.01 12.42 13.35
C MET A 1019 -87.65 13.41 14.36
N ALA A 1020 -87.27 14.69 14.37
CA ALA A 1020 -87.87 15.70 15.23
C ALA A 1020 -89.31 16.06 14.75
N GLU A 1021 -90.19 16.51 15.65
CA GLU A 1021 -91.55 16.96 15.29
C GLU A 1021 -91.75 18.46 15.56
N PRO A 1022 -91.99 19.28 14.51
CA PRO A 1022 -91.95 18.93 13.08
C PRO A 1022 -90.51 18.71 12.56
N PRO A 1023 -90.31 17.91 11.50
CA PRO A 1023 -88.99 17.61 10.95
C PRO A 1023 -88.27 18.87 10.46
N ASN A 1024 -87.01 19.04 10.85
CA ASN A 1024 -86.22 20.20 10.41
C ASN A 1024 -85.44 19.86 9.14
N MET A 1025 -86.14 19.94 8.00
CA MET A 1025 -85.59 19.61 6.68
C MET A 1025 -84.40 20.49 6.28
N GLU A 1026 -84.41 21.78 6.65
CA GLU A 1026 -83.31 22.70 6.34
C GLU A 1026 -82.01 22.30 7.03
N ARG A 1027 -82.07 21.98 8.33
CA ARG A 1027 -80.89 21.51 9.08
C ARG A 1027 -80.45 20.13 8.63
N ALA A 1028 -81.38 19.21 8.38
CA ALA A 1028 -81.07 17.89 7.86
C ALA A 1028 -80.31 17.98 6.52
N GLN A 1029 -80.81 18.79 5.58
CA GLN A 1029 -80.18 19.01 4.28
C GLN A 1029 -78.78 19.61 4.40
N ARG A 1030 -78.58 20.61 5.28
CA ARG A 1030 -77.23 21.15 5.57
C ARG A 1030 -76.28 20.12 6.16
N THR A 1031 -76.75 19.19 7.02
CA THR A 1031 -75.92 18.08 7.51
C THR A 1031 -75.58 17.07 6.42
N VAL A 1032 -76.49 16.79 5.47
CA VAL A 1032 -76.19 15.94 4.31
C VAL A 1032 -75.11 16.57 3.43
N GLU A 1033 -75.16 17.88 3.18
CA GLU A 1033 -74.10 18.58 2.45
C GLU A 1033 -72.74 18.48 3.15
N ARG A 1034 -72.72 18.52 4.48
CA ARG A 1034 -71.49 18.30 5.28
C ARG A 1034 -70.99 16.85 5.17
N ILE A 1035 -71.87 15.86 5.24
CA ILE A 1035 -71.51 14.44 5.03
C ILE A 1035 -70.86 14.24 3.66
N ILE A 1036 -71.43 14.81 2.60
CA ILE A 1036 -70.88 14.70 1.24
C ILE A 1036 -69.49 15.35 1.19
N ARG A 1037 -69.33 16.52 1.80
CA ARG A 1037 -68.05 17.23 1.86
C ARG A 1037 -66.99 16.44 2.61
N ASP A 1038 -67.30 15.95 3.80
CA ASP A 1038 -66.38 15.18 4.64
C ASP A 1038 -66.04 13.83 4.00
N SER A 1039 -67.00 13.18 3.30
CA SER A 1039 -66.75 11.95 2.54
C SER A 1039 -65.80 12.18 1.37
N ASN A 1040 -65.99 13.26 0.61
CA ASN A 1040 -65.07 13.64 -0.47
C ASN A 1040 -63.68 13.98 0.09
N SER A 1041 -63.61 14.67 1.23
CA SER A 1041 -62.35 14.96 1.92
C SER A 1041 -61.63 13.66 2.34
N ALA A 1042 -62.34 12.66 2.86
CA ALA A 1042 -61.76 11.36 3.18
C ALA A 1042 -61.23 10.64 1.93
N ALA A 1043 -61.98 10.69 0.82
CA ALA A 1043 -61.54 10.12 -0.46
C ALA A 1043 -60.28 10.82 -1.00
N ASP A 1044 -60.18 12.15 -0.85
CA ASP A 1044 -59.00 12.93 -1.23
C ASP A 1044 -57.77 12.59 -0.37
N VAL A 1045 -57.95 12.40 0.95
CA VAL A 1045 -56.88 11.92 1.86
C VAL A 1045 -56.38 10.54 1.40
N VAL A 1046 -57.30 9.61 1.12
CA VAL A 1046 -56.96 8.26 0.63
C VAL A 1046 -56.25 8.31 -0.73
N SER A 1047 -56.68 9.20 -1.63
CA SER A 1047 -56.03 9.42 -2.93
C SER A 1047 -54.59 9.93 -2.78
N ARG A 1048 -54.37 10.90 -1.88
CA ARG A 1048 -53.02 11.40 -1.55
C ARG A 1048 -52.12 10.33 -0.95
N ILE A 1049 -52.66 9.51 -0.05
CA ILE A 1049 -51.93 8.36 0.53
C ILE A 1049 -51.59 7.35 -0.57
N ARG A 1050 -52.53 7.00 -1.43
CA ARG A 1050 -52.32 6.04 -2.52
C ARG A 1050 -51.27 6.54 -3.54
N ALA A 1051 -51.17 7.85 -3.75
CA ALA A 1051 -50.15 8.45 -4.60
C ALA A 1051 -48.73 8.30 -4.01
N LEU A 1052 -48.56 8.35 -2.67
CA LEU A 1052 -47.27 8.14 -2.00
C LEU A 1052 -46.70 6.73 -2.23
N PHE A 1053 -47.57 5.73 -2.43
CA PHE A 1053 -47.17 4.32 -2.55
C PHE A 1053 -47.14 3.79 -3.98
N LYS A 1054 -47.56 4.58 -4.99
CA LYS A 1054 -47.60 4.11 -6.38
C LYS A 1054 -46.27 4.38 -7.09
N GLN A 1055 -45.32 3.45 -6.94
CA GLN A 1055 -44.23 3.29 -7.90
C GLN A 1055 -44.79 2.63 -9.16
N SER A 1056 -45.20 3.43 -10.15
CA SER A 1056 -45.37 2.94 -11.51
C SER A 1056 -44.11 3.25 -12.30
N VAL A 1057 -43.24 2.25 -12.41
CA VAL A 1057 -42.37 2.11 -13.57
C VAL A 1057 -43.30 1.96 -14.79
N ASP A 1058 -43.06 2.75 -15.82
CA ASP A 1058 -43.72 2.78 -17.14
C ASP A 1058 -45.10 3.45 -17.28
N ARG A 1059 -45.09 4.78 -17.49
CA ARG A 1059 -45.81 5.46 -18.59
C ARG A 1059 -45.38 6.94 -18.77
N ARG A 1060 -44.10 7.20 -19.04
CA ARG A 1060 -43.67 8.54 -19.51
C ARG A 1060 -44.09 8.69 -20.96
N ILE A 1061 -44.85 9.74 -21.27
CA ILE A 1061 -45.33 10.02 -22.64
C ILE A 1061 -44.64 11.30 -23.10
N GLN A 1062 -44.18 11.35 -24.35
CA GLN A 1062 -43.73 12.60 -24.95
C GLN A 1062 -44.92 13.53 -25.16
N THR A 1063 -44.96 14.65 -24.45
CA THR A 1063 -46.05 15.62 -24.54
C THR A 1063 -45.52 17.05 -24.35
N THR A 1064 -46.30 18.04 -24.76
CA THR A 1064 -45.96 19.46 -24.55
C THR A 1064 -46.48 19.90 -23.19
N LEU A 1065 -45.63 20.60 -22.42
CA LEU A 1065 -45.99 21.08 -21.08
C LEU A 1065 -47.18 22.06 -21.12
N SER A 1066 -47.37 22.80 -22.22
CA SER A 1066 -48.50 23.71 -22.42
C SER A 1066 -49.86 23.03 -22.19
N SER A 1067 -50.04 21.80 -22.70
CA SER A 1067 -51.30 21.07 -22.56
C SER A 1067 -51.62 20.74 -21.09
N ILE A 1068 -50.59 20.37 -20.31
CA ILE A 1068 -50.71 20.03 -18.89
C ILE A 1068 -51.05 21.29 -18.07
N ILE A 1069 -50.44 22.43 -18.44
CA ILE A 1069 -50.69 23.73 -17.79
C ILE A 1069 -52.13 24.20 -18.04
N ASP A 1070 -52.62 24.07 -19.28
CA ASP A 1070 -54.00 24.44 -19.62
C ASP A 1070 -55.03 23.63 -18.81
N GLU A 1071 -54.73 22.36 -18.54
CA GLU A 1071 -55.59 21.53 -17.69
C GLU A 1071 -55.50 21.91 -16.22
N ALA A 1072 -54.28 22.12 -15.69
CA ALA A 1072 -54.09 22.58 -14.32
C ALA A 1072 -54.80 23.92 -14.09
N ARG A 1073 -54.77 24.83 -15.09
CA ARG A 1073 -55.56 26.07 -15.10
C ARG A 1073 -57.04 25.79 -14.94
N ASN A 1074 -57.59 24.95 -15.81
CA ASN A 1074 -59.03 24.69 -15.87
C ASN A 1074 -59.53 24.05 -14.56
N LEU A 1075 -58.72 23.19 -13.95
CA LEU A 1075 -59.02 22.57 -12.65
C LEU A 1075 -58.98 23.57 -11.50
N MET A 1076 -58.04 24.51 -11.51
CA MET A 1076 -57.91 25.54 -10.46
C MET A 1076 -58.78 26.77 -10.68
N ALA A 1077 -59.43 26.91 -11.83
CA ALA A 1077 -60.20 28.10 -12.20
C ALA A 1077 -61.37 28.39 -11.25
N ASP A 1078 -62.14 27.36 -10.86
CA ASP A 1078 -63.28 27.54 -9.96
C ASP A 1078 -62.81 27.91 -8.54
N GLU A 1079 -61.74 27.30 -8.05
CA GLU A 1079 -61.16 27.62 -6.74
C GLU A 1079 -60.54 29.02 -6.70
N ALA A 1080 -59.79 29.40 -7.75
CA ALA A 1080 -59.22 30.74 -7.90
C ALA A 1080 -60.32 31.81 -7.95
N SER A 1081 -61.40 31.55 -8.71
CA SER A 1081 -62.56 32.44 -8.79
C SER A 1081 -63.26 32.61 -7.43
N ARG A 1082 -63.54 31.51 -6.72
CA ARG A 1082 -64.14 31.54 -5.37
C ARG A 1082 -63.32 32.37 -4.38
N ARG A 1083 -62.00 32.32 -4.46
CA ARG A 1083 -61.08 33.07 -3.58
C ARG A 1083 -60.66 34.45 -4.14
N ARG A 1084 -61.27 34.87 -5.26
CA ARG A 1084 -61.02 36.14 -5.96
C ARG A 1084 -59.54 36.34 -6.35
N VAL A 1085 -58.90 35.28 -6.80
CA VAL A 1085 -57.50 35.30 -7.29
C VAL A 1085 -57.49 35.28 -8.81
N ARG A 1086 -56.80 36.25 -9.42
CA ARG A 1086 -56.57 36.29 -10.87
C ARG A 1086 -55.38 35.40 -11.22
N MET A 1087 -55.50 34.58 -12.26
CA MET A 1087 -54.41 33.75 -12.77
C MET A 1087 -53.93 34.30 -14.12
N ASP A 1088 -52.71 34.83 -14.14
CA ASP A 1088 -52.07 35.34 -15.35
C ASP A 1088 -51.07 34.29 -15.86
N MET A 1089 -51.16 33.90 -17.14
CA MET A 1089 -50.28 32.88 -17.73
C MET A 1089 -49.52 33.44 -18.92
N ASN A 1090 -48.22 33.24 -18.92
CA ASN A 1090 -47.33 33.59 -20.00
C ASN A 1090 -46.48 32.36 -20.36
N VAL A 1091 -46.93 31.64 -21.38
CA VAL A 1091 -46.33 30.38 -21.84
C VAL A 1091 -45.74 30.62 -23.22
N ASP A 1092 -44.44 30.34 -23.38
CA ASP A 1092 -43.78 30.44 -24.68
C ASP A 1092 -44.47 29.55 -25.73
N GLY A 1093 -44.70 30.09 -26.92
CA GLY A 1093 -45.45 29.40 -27.98
C GLY A 1093 -44.72 28.22 -28.64
N ASN A 1094 -43.41 28.04 -28.39
CA ASN A 1094 -42.58 27.03 -29.03
C ASN A 1094 -41.85 26.14 -28.01
N LEU A 1095 -42.62 25.46 -27.16
CA LEU A 1095 -42.08 24.54 -26.14
C LEU A 1095 -41.82 23.14 -26.73
N PRO A 1096 -40.65 22.53 -26.45
CA PRO A 1096 -40.30 21.19 -26.93
C PRO A 1096 -41.12 20.09 -26.25
N LEU A 1097 -41.18 18.91 -26.88
CA LEU A 1097 -41.77 17.71 -26.28
C LEU A 1097 -40.86 17.19 -25.16
N ILE A 1098 -41.43 16.93 -23.99
CA ILE A 1098 -40.72 16.37 -22.83
C ILE A 1098 -41.31 15.01 -22.45
N ALA A 1099 -40.47 14.06 -22.04
CA ALA A 1099 -40.88 12.73 -21.63
C ALA A 1099 -41.27 12.72 -20.15
N VAL A 1100 -42.55 12.93 -19.86
CA VAL A 1100 -43.05 13.09 -18.49
C VAL A 1100 -44.26 12.23 -18.19
N ASP A 1101 -44.46 11.90 -16.92
CA ASP A 1101 -45.76 11.43 -16.45
C ASP A 1101 -46.70 12.64 -16.31
N ARG A 1102 -47.65 12.70 -17.24
CA ARG A 1102 -48.64 13.78 -17.33
C ARG A 1102 -49.40 14.02 -16.02
N ILE A 1103 -49.77 12.96 -15.31
CA ILE A 1103 -50.56 13.07 -14.08
C ILE A 1103 -49.70 13.64 -12.94
N GLN A 1104 -48.46 13.15 -12.83
CA GLN A 1104 -47.55 13.62 -11.79
C GLN A 1104 -47.15 15.09 -11.96
N ILE A 1105 -46.86 15.53 -13.19
CA ILE A 1105 -46.55 16.95 -13.46
C ILE A 1105 -47.78 17.84 -13.26
N GLN A 1106 -48.98 17.39 -13.65
CA GLN A 1106 -50.23 18.10 -13.35
C GLN A 1106 -50.44 18.27 -11.84
N GLN A 1107 -50.13 17.24 -11.05
CA GLN A 1107 -50.20 17.29 -9.59
C GLN A 1107 -49.22 18.30 -8.99
N VAL A 1108 -47.99 18.39 -9.52
CA VAL A 1108 -47.02 19.42 -9.13
C VAL A 1108 -47.59 20.81 -9.37
N LEU A 1109 -48.10 21.08 -10.58
CA LEU A 1109 -48.68 22.37 -10.94
C LEU A 1109 -49.85 22.75 -10.03
N ILE A 1110 -50.80 21.84 -9.81
CA ILE A 1110 -51.96 22.07 -8.93
C ILE A 1110 -51.52 22.38 -7.50
N ASN A 1111 -50.57 21.62 -6.95
CA ASN A 1111 -50.10 21.82 -5.59
C ASN A 1111 -49.39 23.17 -5.41
N LEU A 1112 -48.55 23.57 -6.38
CA LEU A 1112 -47.85 24.85 -6.33
C LEU A 1112 -48.82 26.02 -6.51
N ILE A 1113 -49.78 25.93 -7.45
CA ILE A 1113 -50.82 26.95 -7.64
C ILE A 1113 -51.70 27.08 -6.39
N ARG A 1114 -52.18 25.96 -5.82
CA ARG A 1114 -53.00 25.96 -4.60
C ARG A 1114 -52.25 26.58 -3.42
N ASN A 1115 -50.98 26.23 -3.25
CA ASN A 1115 -50.14 26.83 -2.20
C ASN A 1115 -50.02 28.36 -2.37
N GLY A 1116 -49.86 28.85 -3.61
CA GLY A 1116 -49.87 30.28 -3.91
C GLY A 1116 -51.21 30.96 -3.63
N ILE A 1117 -52.33 30.29 -3.94
CA ILE A 1117 -53.69 30.81 -3.66
C ILE A 1117 -53.89 30.95 -2.14
N GLU A 1118 -53.53 29.93 -1.37
CA GLU A 1118 -53.64 29.91 0.08
C GLU A 1118 -52.75 30.97 0.74
N ALA A 1119 -51.52 31.17 0.25
CA ALA A 1119 -50.61 32.19 0.76
C ALA A 1119 -51.13 33.63 0.61
N MET A 1120 -52.12 33.84 -0.25
CA MET A 1120 -52.77 35.14 -0.48
C MET A 1120 -54.11 35.31 0.24
N GLU A 1121 -54.59 34.29 0.96
CA GLU A 1121 -55.92 34.28 1.56
C GLU A 1121 -56.13 35.42 2.58
N ALA A 1122 -55.10 35.73 3.37
CA ALA A 1122 -55.12 36.76 4.40
C ALA A 1122 -54.80 38.19 3.90
N ILE A 1123 -54.47 38.38 2.61
CA ILE A 1123 -54.02 39.67 2.07
C ILE A 1123 -55.20 40.49 1.53
N ALA A 1124 -55.30 41.73 1.98
CA ALA A 1124 -56.19 42.75 1.40
C ALA A 1124 -55.44 43.48 0.27
N GLY A 1125 -55.69 43.09 -0.99
CA GLY A 1125 -55.00 43.63 -2.15
C GLY A 1125 -55.26 42.85 -3.43
N ASP A 1126 -54.53 43.19 -4.49
CA ASP A 1126 -54.59 42.50 -5.79
C ASP A 1126 -53.99 41.08 -5.67
N ARG A 1127 -54.84 40.06 -5.78
CA ARG A 1127 -54.48 38.64 -5.62
C ARG A 1127 -54.22 38.06 -6.99
N VAL A 1128 -52.95 37.94 -7.36
CA VAL A 1128 -52.53 37.47 -8.68
C VAL A 1128 -51.54 36.32 -8.52
N ILE A 1129 -51.79 35.21 -9.21
CA ILE A 1129 -50.80 34.17 -9.47
C ILE A 1129 -50.34 34.31 -10.91
N GLU A 1130 -49.04 34.52 -11.09
CA GLU A 1130 -48.41 34.55 -12.41
C GLU A 1130 -47.70 33.22 -12.67
N LEU A 1131 -48.04 32.56 -13.77
CA LEU A 1131 -47.37 31.34 -14.23
C LEU A 1131 -46.60 31.65 -15.52
N ARG A 1132 -45.28 31.54 -15.46
CA ARG A 1132 -44.37 31.77 -16.59
C ARG A 1132 -43.68 30.48 -17.01
N VAL A 1133 -43.70 30.16 -18.30
CA VAL A 1133 -42.99 28.97 -18.81
C VAL A 1133 -42.13 29.33 -19.99
N ARG A 1134 -40.84 29.03 -19.87
CA ARG A 1134 -39.82 29.37 -20.86
C ARG A 1134 -38.96 28.17 -21.21
N HIS A 1135 -38.52 28.14 -22.45
CA HIS A 1135 -37.49 27.21 -22.91
C HIS A 1135 -36.10 27.84 -22.70
N ILE A 1136 -35.25 27.22 -21.87
CA ILE A 1136 -33.92 27.73 -21.54
C ILE A 1136 -32.88 26.61 -21.72
N GLY A 1137 -32.07 26.70 -22.76
CA GLY A 1137 -31.02 25.70 -23.03
C GLY A 1137 -31.61 24.30 -23.29
N ASN A 1138 -31.27 23.32 -22.44
CA ASN A 1138 -31.78 21.94 -22.55
C ASN A 1138 -32.92 21.61 -21.55
N VAL A 1139 -33.54 22.63 -20.96
CA VAL A 1139 -34.62 22.47 -19.99
C VAL A 1139 -35.82 23.37 -20.30
N VAL A 1140 -37.00 22.92 -19.91
CA VAL A 1140 -38.21 23.75 -19.81
C VAL A 1140 -38.34 24.22 -18.37
N GLN A 1141 -38.28 25.54 -18.15
CA GLN A 1141 -38.42 26.16 -16.83
C GLN A 1141 -39.85 26.66 -16.65
N THR A 1142 -40.46 26.35 -15.50
CA THR A 1142 -41.77 26.83 -15.07
C THR A 1142 -41.63 27.60 -13.77
N GLU A 1143 -42.05 28.85 -13.77
CA GLU A 1143 -42.10 29.77 -12.63
C GLU A 1143 -43.56 29.97 -12.22
N ILE A 1144 -43.86 29.85 -10.94
CA ILE A 1144 -45.18 30.12 -10.35
C ILE A 1144 -44.98 31.15 -9.26
N SER A 1145 -45.45 32.37 -9.51
CA SER A 1145 -45.23 33.55 -8.68
C SER A 1145 -46.53 33.99 -8.01
N ASP A 1146 -46.52 34.12 -6.69
CA ASP A 1146 -47.61 34.70 -5.91
C ASP A 1146 -47.22 36.07 -5.34
N ARG A 1147 -48.25 36.82 -4.89
CA ARG A 1147 -48.10 38.11 -4.18
C ARG A 1147 -48.47 37.99 -2.69
N GLY A 1148 -48.25 36.79 -2.14
CA GLY A 1148 -48.49 36.36 -0.77
C GLY A 1148 -47.60 37.05 0.27
N HIS A 1149 -47.60 36.52 1.49
CA HIS A 1149 -46.81 37.05 2.60
C HIS A 1149 -45.29 36.73 2.51
N GLY A 1150 -44.85 36.03 1.45
CA GLY A 1150 -43.46 35.65 1.22
C GLY A 1150 -43.02 34.39 1.98
N ILE A 1151 -41.76 33.98 1.75
CA ILE A 1151 -41.13 32.78 2.34
C ILE A 1151 -40.03 33.21 3.32
N GLU A 1152 -40.08 32.66 4.54
CA GLU A 1152 -39.11 32.92 5.62
C GLU A 1152 -37.94 31.91 5.62
N PHE A 1153 -38.18 30.66 5.22
CA PHE A 1153 -37.19 29.56 5.19
C PHE A 1153 -37.21 28.80 3.84
N PRO A 1154 -36.64 29.35 2.76
CA PRO A 1154 -36.77 28.80 1.41
C PRO A 1154 -36.08 27.44 1.20
N GLU A 1155 -35.08 27.09 1.99
CA GLU A 1155 -34.42 25.79 1.89
C GLU A 1155 -35.16 24.69 2.63
N LYS A 1156 -35.67 24.99 3.84
CA LYS A 1156 -36.38 24.03 4.71
C LYS A 1156 -37.81 23.75 4.28
N MET A 1157 -38.41 24.60 3.45
CA MET A 1157 -39.81 24.45 3.01
C MET A 1157 -40.09 23.18 2.19
N PHE A 1158 -39.03 22.52 1.70
CA PHE A 1158 -39.12 21.27 0.96
C PHE A 1158 -38.79 20.04 1.82
N ASP A 1159 -38.42 20.23 3.09
CA ASP A 1159 -38.18 19.13 4.02
C ASP A 1159 -39.52 18.46 4.38
N PRO A 1160 -39.58 17.11 4.40
CA PRO A 1160 -40.78 16.40 4.83
C PRO A 1160 -41.21 16.86 6.23
N PHE A 1161 -42.52 17.10 6.42
CA PHE A 1161 -43.14 17.56 7.67
C PHE A 1161 -42.84 19.01 8.10
N PHE A 1162 -42.03 19.76 7.35
CA PHE A 1162 -41.84 21.19 7.61
C PHE A 1162 -43.01 21.99 7.05
N THR A 1163 -43.69 22.75 7.92
CA THR A 1163 -44.86 23.55 7.57
C THR A 1163 -44.92 24.81 8.43
N THR A 1164 -45.31 25.93 7.83
CA THR A 1164 -45.60 27.17 8.56
C THR A 1164 -47.11 27.35 8.81
N LYS A 1165 -47.93 26.37 8.41
CA LYS A 1165 -49.41 26.39 8.53
C LYS A 1165 -49.86 25.55 9.72
N GLU A 1166 -50.75 26.09 10.57
CA GLU A 1166 -51.29 25.39 11.77
C GLU A 1166 -51.98 24.04 11.45
N ASN A 1167 -52.55 23.87 10.26
CA ASN A 1167 -53.26 22.64 9.84
C ASN A 1167 -52.61 21.94 8.62
N GLY A 1168 -51.38 22.29 8.24
CA GLY A 1168 -50.71 21.73 7.06
C GLY A 1168 -49.69 20.65 7.44
N MET A 1169 -49.74 19.47 6.83
CA MET A 1169 -48.81 18.35 7.11
C MET A 1169 -47.35 18.59 6.62
N GLY A 1170 -47.05 19.69 5.92
CA GLY A 1170 -45.72 19.97 5.36
C GLY A 1170 -45.27 19.07 4.19
N MET A 1171 -46.09 18.11 3.79
CA MET A 1171 -45.70 17.09 2.80
C MET A 1171 -45.84 17.53 1.33
N GLY A 1172 -46.68 18.53 1.04
CA GLY A 1172 -47.03 18.89 -0.35
C GLY A 1172 -45.85 19.35 -1.20
N LEU A 1173 -44.96 20.18 -0.65
CA LEU A 1173 -43.79 20.71 -1.36
C LEU A 1173 -42.66 19.69 -1.47
N ALA A 1174 -42.47 18.84 -0.46
CA ALA A 1174 -41.55 17.71 -0.50
C ALA A 1174 -41.93 16.70 -1.62
N ILE A 1175 -43.23 16.42 -1.77
CA ILE A 1175 -43.76 15.60 -2.87
C ILE A 1175 -43.48 16.26 -4.23
N CYS A 1176 -43.70 17.58 -4.34
CA CYS A 1176 -43.40 18.31 -5.58
C CYS A 1176 -41.92 18.21 -5.96
N ARG A 1177 -41.00 18.35 -4.98
CA ARG A 1177 -39.55 18.21 -5.22
C ARG A 1177 -39.21 16.80 -5.70
N SER A 1178 -39.71 15.78 -5.01
CA SER A 1178 -39.45 14.38 -5.37
C SER A 1178 -39.96 14.03 -6.78
N ILE A 1179 -41.16 14.48 -7.16
CA ILE A 1179 -41.71 14.25 -8.50
C ILE A 1179 -40.84 14.92 -9.57
N VAL A 1180 -40.44 16.18 -9.36
CA VAL A 1180 -39.61 16.93 -10.31
C VAL A 1180 -38.23 16.28 -10.47
N GLU A 1181 -37.59 15.87 -9.38
CA GLU A 1181 -36.29 15.20 -9.38
C GLU A 1181 -36.34 13.82 -10.05
N GLN A 1182 -37.43 13.05 -9.86
CA GLN A 1182 -37.64 11.78 -10.57
C GLN A 1182 -37.71 11.95 -12.09
N HIS A 1183 -38.12 13.12 -12.56
CA HIS A 1183 -38.13 13.48 -13.99
C HIS A 1183 -36.80 14.10 -14.47
N GLY A 1184 -35.74 14.05 -13.66
CA GLY A 1184 -34.44 14.63 -13.97
C GLY A 1184 -34.38 16.16 -13.85
N GLY A 1185 -35.39 16.75 -13.19
CA GLY A 1185 -35.56 18.18 -12.99
C GLY A 1185 -35.06 18.69 -11.64
N ARG A 1186 -35.23 19.99 -11.39
CA ARG A 1186 -34.95 20.63 -10.08
C ARG A 1186 -36.09 21.56 -9.68
N LEU A 1187 -36.45 21.61 -8.39
CA LEU A 1187 -37.44 22.56 -7.82
C LEU A 1187 -36.80 23.39 -6.68
N TRP A 1188 -36.95 24.71 -6.75
CA TRP A 1188 -36.51 25.65 -5.71
C TRP A 1188 -37.50 26.82 -5.56
N ALA A 1189 -37.27 27.70 -4.59
CA ALA A 1189 -38.09 28.87 -4.34
C ALA A 1189 -37.24 30.15 -4.22
N GLU A 1190 -37.81 31.26 -4.65
CA GLU A 1190 -37.22 32.61 -4.63
C GLU A 1190 -38.19 33.57 -3.93
N LYS A 1191 -37.63 34.56 -3.23
CA LYS A 1191 -38.41 35.57 -2.52
C LYS A 1191 -38.68 36.76 -3.43
N ASN A 1192 -39.93 37.22 -3.52
CA ASN A 1192 -40.29 38.42 -4.27
C ASN A 1192 -40.28 39.66 -3.35
N GLU A 1193 -39.72 40.77 -3.81
CA GLU A 1193 -39.77 42.07 -3.13
C GLU A 1193 -40.80 42.99 -3.82
N PRO A 1194 -41.70 43.70 -3.09
CA PRO A 1194 -41.76 43.82 -1.63
C PRO A 1194 -42.59 42.73 -0.91
N ARG A 1195 -43.25 41.80 -1.63
CA ARG A 1195 -44.01 40.67 -1.04
C ARG A 1195 -44.22 39.53 -2.05
N GLY A 1196 -44.34 38.30 -1.55
CA GLY A 1196 -44.67 37.10 -2.34
C GLY A 1196 -43.50 36.14 -2.53
N ALA A 1197 -43.76 35.07 -3.27
CA ALA A 1197 -42.79 34.03 -3.56
C ALA A 1197 -42.89 33.54 -5.00
N THR A 1198 -41.75 33.11 -5.56
CA THR A 1198 -41.69 32.44 -6.86
C THR A 1198 -41.14 31.03 -6.69
N LEU A 1199 -41.96 30.03 -6.98
CA LEU A 1199 -41.55 28.62 -7.02
C LEU A 1199 -41.16 28.27 -8.44
N VAL A 1200 -39.93 27.76 -8.62
CA VAL A 1200 -39.36 27.50 -9.95
C VAL A 1200 -38.98 26.04 -10.06
N PHE A 1201 -39.45 25.37 -11.12
CA PHE A 1201 -38.96 24.04 -11.47
C PHE A 1201 -38.52 23.91 -12.92
N THR A 1202 -37.57 23.02 -13.17
CA THR A 1202 -37.05 22.69 -14.51
C THR A 1202 -37.31 21.24 -14.87
N LEU A 1203 -37.55 20.96 -16.15
CA LEU A 1203 -37.66 19.60 -16.70
C LEU A 1203 -36.75 19.46 -17.94
N PRO A 1204 -35.90 18.41 -18.03
CA PRO A 1204 -34.98 18.24 -19.15
C PRO A 1204 -35.68 17.77 -20.43
N ILE A 1205 -35.16 18.19 -21.58
CA ILE A 1205 -35.66 17.80 -22.91
C ILE A 1205 -35.12 16.43 -23.34
N GLU A 1206 -33.84 16.18 -23.07
CA GLU A 1206 -33.20 14.87 -23.23
C GLU A 1206 -32.80 14.30 -21.87
N MET A 1207 -33.24 13.07 -21.62
CA MET A 1207 -32.95 12.36 -20.38
C MET A 1207 -31.55 11.73 -20.51
N LYS A 1208 -30.55 12.23 -19.77
CA LYS A 1208 -29.33 11.45 -19.55
C LYS A 1208 -29.73 10.17 -18.81
N ALA A 1209 -29.47 9.01 -19.42
CA ALA A 1209 -29.61 7.73 -18.73
C ALA A 1209 -28.78 7.80 -17.43
N ALA A 1210 -29.41 7.50 -16.30
CA ALA A 1210 -28.72 7.40 -15.03
C ALA A 1210 -27.74 6.22 -15.14
N SER A 1211 -26.44 6.52 -15.10
CA SER A 1211 -25.34 5.54 -15.00
C SER A 1211 -25.08 5.16 -13.55
#